data_AF-A0A2E7EPD5-F1
#
_entry.id   AF-A0A2E7EPD5-F1
#
_cell.length_a   1.000
_cell.length_b   1.000
_cell.length_c   1.000
_cell.angle_alpha   90.00
_cell.angle_beta   90.00
_cell.angle_gamma   90.00
#
_symmetry.space_group_name_H-M   'P 1'
#
loop_
_entity.id
_entity.type
_entity.pdbx_description
1 polymer ?
#
loop_
_entity_poly.entity_id
_entity_poly.type
_entity_poly.pdbx_seq_one_letter_code
_entity_poly.pdbx_strand_id
1 'polypeptide(L)'
;MPVSIEEFWSLTQQSRLWASGEYQDIKERAVSAKVTDDVQTLANWLIQQKAITKYQSKVLLSGKSGPFIFGDYRVNERLANPYKVRRFTGIHLPTNHDVLLHFRRSDNSQEGMGLAKKHLSIQHPQLDRCYEMITAGSFEIAITEEIDGSSLRTVLKSNKRIPTGIAVRIAHQIAMGLAQLHNAQLTHGCISPADIIIQPGNVSRLSRFPLRFLQPGLKLPPDRLAEADYWAPELYAHRQTPDPLTDIYALGCVFYELLAGQPPFGGDTIAEKMELHASEPIQPLENHRDMPDGLSEVVAFMMAKQRPLRYQGAAEIADKLEGYLKQSSQSAAPTPKPSETSYLSWLRGQRERIPAHLIDDGKPSTNDRPEIISPTPSIADGSKPVDVPQLVSASRSVISNRPRKKTAPNWLILGIALIAVAVTGTIIGIQLAIPTATPTASSDSSVGTPNPSRSDSAPETSPSPAVDEESLNLVDDDGQTLWKSPTKGENITLEFTPPDAQMFLFLRPKSISQDPEGAKVLRALGPLYDSLQHGFQQLKLPWDQLDSMLVAFSPQDIGPPRVTISGIFDSEAGRNEFLSSVTTSASEGGQRWQAGSSHVGFAPDAEPKRICISPPDDLQQILEIRGAPPLLKRQVEKLRQLSDQDRHVTLLLDPHFLNADGREALTGPYEKIRLPIQDFLGEGIQAASLSLNIGESFYGELFLASTLDRAPKQLAEDCRSRLGELPEQVNNYLGQITIDKFWQPVALRFPLMISFLYDQSRVGNVGDTALINFVMPPQAAHNLFLATQLAIEVPAGGASAPATGTTNGGGKPGLPQILGHTMNFAFPQQSLEFAIRDFGQAVNEALPGADFKVEIVGRDLQLAGITRNQQIRDVSLTQKTVDEILTELVHRANPVRTESVSDPEQKLVWVVSPTSVPTGATLLITTRTATQENGYELPQQFLANPAKK
;
A
#
# COMPACT_ATOMS: atom_id res chain seq x y z
N MET A 1 0.16 26.66 56.04
CA MET A 1 0.82 27.51 57.05
C MET A 1 2.26 27.70 56.59
N PRO A 2 2.89 28.87 56.83
CA PRO A 2 4.32 29.01 56.56
C PRO A 2 5.09 28.03 57.46
N VAL A 3 6.01 27.28 56.86
CA VAL A 3 6.90 26.33 57.57
C VAL A 3 7.70 27.12 58.59
N SER A 4 7.84 26.64 59.83
CA SER A 4 8.69 27.30 60.85
C SER A 4 10.18 27.01 60.62
N ILE A 5 11.09 27.73 61.28
CA ILE A 5 12.54 27.46 61.15
C ILE A 5 12.90 26.08 61.67
N GLU A 6 12.31 25.67 62.81
CA GLU A 6 12.51 24.33 63.37
C GLU A 6 11.94 23.25 62.45
N GLU A 7 10.77 23.50 61.88
CA GLU A 7 10.15 22.60 60.91
C GLU A 7 10.99 22.51 59.63
N PHE A 8 11.55 23.62 59.14
CA PHE A 8 12.44 23.63 57.98
C PHE A 8 13.71 22.80 58.21
N TRP A 9 14.37 22.96 59.37
CA TRP A 9 15.51 22.12 59.74
C TRP A 9 15.13 20.65 59.87
N SER A 10 13.99 20.33 60.49
CA SER A 10 13.46 18.97 60.56
C SER A 10 13.23 18.37 59.18
N LEU A 11 12.64 19.13 58.25
CA LEU A 11 12.44 18.72 56.86
C LEU A 11 13.76 18.48 56.14
N THR A 12 14.79 19.33 56.33
CA THR A 12 16.13 19.10 55.75
C THR A 12 16.79 17.84 56.31
N GLN A 13 16.63 17.54 57.60
CA GLN A 13 17.16 16.33 58.20
C GLN A 13 16.44 15.08 57.68
N GLN A 14 15.11 15.12 57.57
CA GLN A 14 14.31 14.04 56.99
C GLN A 14 14.60 13.83 55.49
N SER A 15 15.01 14.89 54.79
CA SER A 15 15.28 14.86 53.35
C SER A 15 16.52 14.06 52.93
N ARG A 16 17.42 13.77 53.88
CA ARG A 16 18.71 13.10 53.68
C ARG A 16 19.62 13.79 52.64
N LEU A 17 19.46 15.09 52.42
CA LEU A 17 20.30 15.86 51.49
C LEU A 17 21.77 15.90 51.90
N TRP A 18 22.06 15.76 53.19
CA TRP A 18 23.38 15.82 53.80
C TRP A 18 23.64 14.59 54.68
N ALA A 19 24.91 14.23 54.85
CA ALA A 19 25.30 13.26 55.87
C ALA A 19 25.05 13.84 57.29
N SER A 20 24.87 12.97 58.29
CA SER A 20 24.56 13.41 59.67
C SER A 20 25.59 14.38 60.27
N GLY A 21 26.87 14.29 59.86
CA GLY A 21 27.92 15.24 60.26
C GLY A 21 27.80 16.59 59.56
N GLU A 22 27.61 16.59 58.24
CA GLU A 22 27.46 17.81 57.44
C GLU A 22 26.23 18.65 57.84
N TYR A 23 25.14 18.00 58.26
CA TYR A 23 23.95 18.69 58.75
C TYR A 23 24.27 19.57 59.98
N GLN A 24 25.03 19.05 60.94
CA GLN A 24 25.39 19.81 62.14
C GLN A 24 26.32 20.99 61.79
N ASP A 25 27.33 20.75 60.95
CA ASP A 25 28.27 21.79 60.50
C ASP A 25 27.57 22.92 59.72
N ILE A 26 26.58 22.60 58.90
CA ILE A 26 25.78 23.60 58.16
C ILE A 26 24.89 24.38 59.13
N LYS A 27 24.29 23.70 60.11
CA LYS A 27 23.42 24.32 61.12
C LYS A 27 24.20 25.28 62.02
N GLU A 28 25.39 24.90 62.48
CA GLU A 28 26.28 25.76 63.29
C GLU A 28 26.74 27.00 62.51
N ARG A 29 27.07 26.84 61.21
CA ARG A 29 27.40 27.97 60.33
C ARG A 29 26.23 28.94 60.13
N ALA A 30 25.01 28.42 60.00
CA ALA A 30 23.81 29.25 59.85
C ALA A 30 23.53 30.09 61.11
N VAL A 31 23.71 29.49 62.29
CA VAL A 31 23.61 30.20 63.59
C VAL A 31 24.69 31.27 63.71
N SER A 32 25.94 30.94 63.37
CA SER A 32 27.07 31.87 63.42
C SER A 32 26.90 33.06 62.47
N ALA A 33 26.25 32.84 61.32
CA ALA A 33 25.94 33.87 60.34
C ALA A 33 24.69 34.71 60.67
N LYS A 34 24.02 34.46 61.80
CA LYS A 34 22.78 35.14 62.25
C LYS A 34 21.64 35.12 61.22
N VAL A 35 21.51 34.04 60.46
CA VAL A 35 20.50 33.91 59.39
C VAL A 35 19.27 33.11 59.87
N THR A 36 18.92 33.23 61.14
CA THR A 36 17.93 32.38 61.83
C THR A 36 16.65 33.11 62.22
N ASP A 37 16.39 34.29 61.66
CA ASP A 37 15.21 35.10 62.02
C ASP A 37 14.01 34.86 61.09
N ASP A 38 14.28 34.46 59.85
CA ASP A 38 13.28 34.22 58.82
C ASP A 38 13.65 33.01 57.96
N VAL A 39 12.67 32.15 57.68
CA VAL A 39 12.85 30.90 56.92
C VAL A 39 13.22 31.19 55.47
N GLN A 40 12.70 32.27 54.89
CA GLN A 40 13.03 32.63 53.51
C GLN A 40 14.49 33.11 53.39
N THR A 41 14.96 33.87 54.38
CA THR A 41 16.35 34.33 54.47
C THR A 41 17.30 33.15 54.69
N LEU A 42 16.96 32.21 55.57
CA LEU A 42 17.70 30.97 55.78
C LEU A 42 17.79 30.13 54.49
N ALA A 43 16.67 29.94 53.81
CA ALA A 43 16.59 29.18 52.57
C ALA A 43 17.43 29.82 51.45
N ASN A 44 17.39 31.15 51.30
CA ASN A 44 18.20 31.89 50.34
C ASN A 44 19.70 31.79 50.67
N TRP A 45 20.06 31.85 51.95
CA TRP A 45 21.44 31.67 52.38
C TRP A 45 21.97 30.26 52.08
N LEU A 46 21.18 29.21 52.35
CA LEU A 46 21.56 27.84 52.00
C LEU A 46 21.76 27.65 50.50
N ILE A 47 20.98 28.33 49.65
CA ILE A 47 21.20 28.37 48.20
C ILE A 47 22.52 29.06 47.85
N GLN A 48 22.82 30.21 48.47
CA GLN A 48 24.07 30.95 48.25
C GLN A 48 25.31 30.14 48.66
N GLN A 49 25.21 29.37 49.75
CA GLN A 49 26.25 28.44 50.18
C GLN A 49 26.35 27.17 49.33
N LYS A 50 25.49 27.01 48.31
CA LYS A 50 25.36 25.79 47.50
C LYS A 50 25.04 24.53 48.32
N ALA A 51 24.46 24.71 49.52
CA ALA A 51 24.09 23.61 50.41
C ALA A 51 22.80 22.92 49.97
N ILE A 52 21.86 23.69 49.40
CA ILE A 52 20.66 23.20 48.72
C ILE A 52 20.44 23.98 47.42
N THR A 53 19.64 23.42 46.52
CA THR A 53 19.25 24.06 45.26
C THR A 53 17.98 24.90 45.40
N LYS A 54 17.65 25.72 44.39
CA LYS A 54 16.40 26.50 44.36
C LYS A 54 15.18 25.58 44.36
N TYR A 55 15.24 24.48 43.62
CA TYR A 55 14.18 23.46 43.63
C TYR A 55 14.01 22.81 45.00
N GLN A 56 15.10 22.35 45.62
CA GLN A 56 15.06 21.72 46.95
C GLN A 56 14.50 22.69 48.00
N SER A 57 14.99 23.93 48.00
CA SER A 57 14.47 25.02 48.83
C SER A 57 12.96 25.20 48.64
N LYS A 58 12.48 25.30 47.41
CA LYS A 58 11.04 25.45 47.12
C LYS A 58 10.20 24.29 47.66
N VAL A 59 10.70 23.06 47.58
CA VAL A 59 9.99 21.87 48.11
C VAL A 59 9.96 21.90 49.64
N LEU A 60 11.09 22.21 50.28
CA LEU A 60 11.20 22.33 51.74
C LEU A 60 10.29 23.44 52.29
N LEU A 61 10.30 24.62 51.65
CA LEU A 61 9.42 25.75 51.98
C LEU A 61 7.94 25.42 51.80
N SER A 62 7.59 24.41 50.99
CA SER A 62 6.22 23.92 50.84
C SER A 62 5.78 22.93 51.92
N GLY A 63 6.63 22.67 52.92
CA GLY A 63 6.37 21.73 54.02
C GLY A 63 6.65 20.27 53.67
N LYS A 64 7.47 20.00 52.65
CA LYS A 64 7.77 18.65 52.15
C LYS A 64 9.26 18.37 52.24
N SER A 65 9.64 17.19 52.74
CA SER A 65 11.04 16.77 52.89
C SER A 65 11.63 16.11 51.63
N GLY A 66 10.86 15.93 50.55
CA GLY A 66 11.33 15.29 49.32
C GLY A 66 10.30 14.31 48.74
N PRO A 67 10.73 13.17 48.15
CA PRO A 67 12.10 12.63 48.11
C PRO A 67 13.04 13.36 47.13
N PHE A 68 14.30 13.56 47.52
CA PHE A 68 15.36 14.10 46.65
C PHE A 68 16.40 13.06 46.22
N ILE A 69 16.37 11.86 46.81
CA ILE A 69 17.30 10.77 46.50
C ILE A 69 16.49 9.60 45.94
N PHE A 70 16.96 9.05 44.81
CA PHE A 70 16.36 7.93 44.10
C PHE A 70 17.47 6.93 43.76
N GLY A 71 17.56 5.84 44.53
CA GLY A 71 18.70 4.92 44.45
C GLY A 71 20.00 5.65 44.78
N ASP A 72 20.99 5.53 43.88
CA ASP A 72 22.30 6.19 44.00
C ASP A 72 22.34 7.62 43.43
N TYR A 73 21.18 8.19 43.07
CA TYR A 73 21.09 9.50 42.42
C TYR A 73 20.40 10.54 43.30
N ARG A 74 20.99 11.73 43.41
CA ARG A 74 20.38 12.89 44.07
C ARG A 74 19.89 13.89 43.03
N VAL A 75 18.62 14.27 43.12
CA VAL A 75 18.00 15.32 42.34
C VAL A 75 18.46 16.69 42.86
N ASN A 76 19.02 17.49 41.96
CA ASN A 76 19.50 18.83 42.24
C ASN A 76 18.46 19.87 41.82
N GLU A 77 18.40 20.22 40.54
CA GLU A 77 17.51 21.27 40.05
C GLU A 77 16.44 20.72 39.10
N ARG A 78 15.31 21.40 39.07
CA ARG A 78 14.30 21.18 38.03
C ARG A 78 14.62 22.07 36.83
N LEU A 79 14.71 21.48 35.65
CA LEU A 79 14.94 22.25 34.43
C LEU A 79 13.80 23.26 34.20
N ALA A 80 14.17 24.54 34.06
CA ALA A 80 13.27 25.69 34.09
C ALA A 80 12.46 25.92 32.79
N ASN A 81 12.14 24.86 32.05
CA ASN A 81 11.28 24.96 30.88
C ASN A 81 9.83 24.64 31.30
N PRO A 82 8.87 25.56 31.11
CA PRO A 82 7.48 25.38 31.53
C PRO A 82 6.84 24.10 30.96
N TYR A 83 7.32 23.64 29.80
CA TYR A 83 6.83 22.45 29.10
C TYR A 83 7.50 21.14 29.58
N LYS A 84 8.65 21.22 30.29
CA LYS A 84 9.45 20.07 30.75
C LYS A 84 9.16 19.65 32.18
N VAL A 85 7.91 19.33 32.48
CA VAL A 85 7.54 18.76 33.78
C VAL A 85 8.16 17.37 33.90
N ARG A 86 8.90 17.08 34.99
CA ARG A 86 9.54 15.79 35.34
C ARG A 86 10.96 15.48 34.79
N ARG A 87 11.71 16.49 34.33
CA ARG A 87 13.17 16.36 34.15
C ARG A 87 13.93 17.12 35.23
N PHE A 88 14.96 16.48 35.78
CA PHE A 88 15.78 17.04 36.84
C PHE A 88 17.25 16.81 36.55
N THR A 89 18.08 17.82 36.78
CA THR A 89 19.52 17.58 36.90
C THR A 89 19.77 16.87 38.21
N GLY A 90 20.80 16.04 38.24
CA GLY A 90 21.17 15.32 39.43
C GLY A 90 22.62 14.87 39.39
N ILE A 91 23.03 14.24 40.48
CA ILE A 91 24.38 13.70 40.63
C ILE A 91 24.26 12.25 41.06
N HIS A 92 25.05 11.38 40.43
CA HIS A 92 25.32 10.05 40.92
C HIS A 92 26.25 10.12 42.14
N LEU A 93 25.73 9.81 43.32
CA LEU A 93 26.39 10.03 44.61
C LEU A 93 27.74 9.29 44.74
N PRO A 94 27.89 8.02 44.32
CA PRO A 94 29.16 7.30 44.45
C PRO A 94 30.33 7.88 43.65
N THR A 95 30.05 8.48 42.49
CA THR A 95 31.11 8.95 41.56
C THR A 95 31.08 10.47 41.34
N ASN A 96 30.14 11.16 41.96
CA ASN A 96 29.88 12.58 41.78
C ASN A 96 29.73 12.98 40.30
N HIS A 97 29.11 12.12 39.49
CA HIS A 97 28.91 12.36 38.06
C HIS A 97 27.56 13.03 37.82
N ASP A 98 27.55 14.12 37.05
CA ASP A 98 26.33 14.80 36.64
C ASP A 98 25.50 13.94 35.68
N VAL A 99 24.20 13.86 35.95
CA VAL A 99 23.25 13.08 35.17
C VAL A 99 21.93 13.83 35.03
N LEU A 100 21.15 13.43 34.03
CA LEU A 100 19.79 13.89 33.86
C LEU A 100 18.80 12.77 34.20
N LEU A 101 17.80 13.09 35.03
CA LEU A 101 16.77 12.16 35.49
C LEU A 101 15.44 12.49 34.82
N HIS A 102 14.87 11.52 34.12
CA HIS A 102 13.59 11.64 33.40
C HIS A 102 12.54 10.77 34.08
N PHE A 103 11.56 11.38 34.76
CA PHE A 103 10.53 10.62 35.48
C PHE A 103 9.31 10.34 34.59
N ARG A 104 9.02 9.06 34.39
CA ARG A 104 7.83 8.53 33.71
C ARG A 104 6.97 7.77 34.72
N ARG A 105 5.65 7.80 34.59
CA ARG A 105 4.80 6.95 35.45
C ARG A 105 5.00 5.50 35.01
N SER A 106 5.28 4.62 35.95
CA SER A 106 5.42 3.19 35.67
C SER A 106 4.06 2.60 35.29
N ASP A 107 4.02 1.82 34.22
CA ASP A 107 2.89 0.98 33.84
C ASP A 107 3.08 -0.49 34.29
N ASN A 108 4.25 -0.83 34.88
CA ASN A 108 4.66 -2.18 35.34
C ASN A 108 4.41 -3.30 34.31
N SER A 109 4.34 -2.95 33.02
CA SER A 109 4.06 -3.91 31.94
C SER A 109 5.33 -4.62 31.48
N GLN A 110 5.20 -5.86 30.98
CA GLN A 110 6.33 -6.54 30.32
C GLN A 110 6.83 -5.76 29.09
N GLU A 111 5.93 -5.03 28.42
CA GLU A 111 6.26 -4.14 27.30
C GLU A 111 7.16 -2.97 27.73
N GLY A 112 6.86 -2.33 28.87
CA GLY A 112 7.68 -1.25 29.43
C GLY A 112 9.11 -1.67 29.77
N MET A 113 9.27 -2.89 30.30
CA MET A 113 10.59 -3.43 30.61
C MET A 113 11.39 -3.81 29.35
N GLY A 114 10.71 -4.25 28.28
CA GLY A 114 11.32 -4.43 26.96
C GLY A 114 11.79 -3.11 26.34
N LEU A 115 10.99 -2.04 26.47
CA LEU A 115 11.31 -0.70 26.00
C LEU A 115 12.57 -0.13 26.69
N ALA A 116 12.65 -0.29 28.01
CA ALA A 116 13.81 0.13 28.81
C ALA A 116 15.12 -0.52 28.31
N LYS A 117 15.10 -1.84 28.04
CA LYS A 117 16.26 -2.57 27.51
C LYS A 117 16.70 -2.04 26.13
N LYS A 118 15.75 -1.74 25.25
CA LYS A 118 16.03 -1.15 23.92
C LYS A 118 16.69 0.23 24.04
N HIS A 119 16.26 1.08 24.95
CA HIS A 119 16.90 2.39 25.13
C HIS A 119 18.35 2.30 25.65
N LEU A 120 18.65 1.30 26.49
CA LEU A 120 20.00 1.08 27.03
C LEU A 120 21.00 0.53 26.00
N SER A 121 20.53 -0.22 24.99
CA SER A 121 21.40 -0.80 23.96
C SER A 121 21.82 0.21 22.88
N ILE A 122 21.15 1.36 22.79
CA ILE A 122 21.41 2.35 21.73
C ILE A 122 22.53 3.30 22.13
N GLN A 123 23.62 3.27 21.38
CA GLN A 123 24.71 4.24 21.46
C GLN A 123 24.90 4.90 20.10
N HIS A 124 24.79 6.23 20.06
CA HIS A 124 24.92 6.98 18.82
C HIS A 124 25.45 8.39 19.11
N PRO A 125 26.35 8.96 18.27
CA PRO A 125 26.92 10.28 18.54
C PRO A 125 25.85 11.40 18.63
N GLN A 126 24.80 11.31 17.82
CA GLN A 126 23.72 12.30 17.77
C GLN A 126 22.59 12.07 18.80
N LEU A 127 22.76 11.15 19.76
CA LEU A 127 21.83 10.92 20.87
C LEU A 127 22.54 11.08 22.22
N ASP A 128 21.87 11.60 23.26
CA ASP A 128 22.33 11.49 24.67
C ASP A 128 22.55 10.02 25.04
N ARG A 129 23.48 9.65 25.92
CA ARG A 129 23.56 8.25 26.40
C ARG A 129 22.45 7.96 27.42
N CYS A 130 21.88 6.75 27.36
CA CYS A 130 21.05 6.21 28.44
C CYS A 130 21.92 5.27 29.28
N TYR A 131 22.16 5.63 30.53
CA TYR A 131 23.05 4.87 31.42
C TYR A 131 22.29 3.76 32.13
N GLU A 132 21.11 4.08 32.66
CA GLU A 132 20.33 3.19 33.50
C GLU A 132 18.84 3.55 33.48
N MET A 133 17.99 2.59 33.80
CA MET A 133 16.57 2.78 34.08
C MET A 133 16.32 2.27 35.50
N ILE A 134 15.86 3.12 36.40
CA ILE A 134 15.53 2.75 37.79
C ILE A 134 14.02 2.84 38.03
N THR A 135 13.48 1.99 38.89
CA THR A 135 12.07 2.04 39.30
C THR A 135 11.98 2.50 40.75
N ALA A 136 11.23 3.58 40.98
CA ALA A 136 11.03 4.15 42.31
C ALA A 136 9.54 4.44 42.54
N GLY A 137 8.88 3.60 43.33
CA GLY A 137 7.45 3.70 43.62
C GLY A 137 6.61 3.54 42.36
N SER A 138 5.84 4.58 42.01
CA SER A 138 4.99 4.60 40.81
C SER A 138 5.67 5.22 39.58
N PHE A 139 6.99 5.44 39.64
CA PHE A 139 7.77 6.03 38.56
C PHE A 139 8.87 5.09 38.08
N GLU A 140 9.05 5.08 36.77
CA GLU A 140 10.31 4.69 36.13
C GLU A 140 11.11 5.95 35.85
N ILE A 141 12.42 5.89 36.08
CA ILE A 141 13.31 7.04 35.94
C ILE A 141 14.44 6.63 35.00
N ALA A 142 14.52 7.30 33.85
CA ALA A 142 15.66 7.15 32.95
C ALA A 142 16.79 8.05 33.42
N ILE A 143 17.98 7.46 33.55
CA ILE A 143 19.22 8.17 33.88
C ILE A 143 20.03 8.32 32.61
N THR A 144 20.25 9.56 32.20
CA THR A 144 20.87 9.89 30.92
C THR A 144 22.01 10.89 31.06
N GLU A 145 22.78 11.02 29.99
CA GLU A 145 23.82 12.02 29.82
C GLU A 145 23.22 13.43 29.84
N GLU A 146 23.79 14.32 30.65
CA GLU A 146 23.59 15.75 30.50
C GLU A 146 24.49 16.28 29.37
N ILE A 147 23.90 16.49 28.20
CA ILE A 147 24.62 17.01 27.02
C ILE A 147 25.01 18.48 27.30
N ASP A 148 26.31 18.75 27.31
CA ASP A 148 26.82 20.13 27.38
C ASP A 148 26.38 20.90 26.12
N GLY A 149 25.84 22.11 26.26
CA GLY A 149 25.45 22.94 25.11
C GLY A 149 24.23 23.80 25.34
N SER A 150 23.73 24.44 24.28
CA SER A 150 22.50 25.24 24.31
C SER A 150 21.39 24.54 23.54
N SER A 151 20.15 24.57 24.06
CA SER A 151 19.01 24.05 23.30
C SER A 151 18.79 24.86 22.02
N LEU A 152 18.37 24.21 20.94
CA LEU A 152 18.08 24.87 19.67
C LEU A 152 16.99 25.94 19.83
N ARG A 153 16.04 25.73 20.75
CA ARG A 153 15.06 26.75 21.15
C ARG A 153 15.71 28.03 21.69
N THR A 154 16.76 27.91 22.50
CA THR A 154 17.51 29.07 23.00
C THR A 154 18.23 29.77 21.85
N VAL A 155 18.83 29.00 20.94
CA VAL A 155 19.54 29.51 19.76
C VAL A 155 18.60 30.29 18.84
N LEU A 156 17.41 29.75 18.55
CA LEU A 156 16.37 30.40 17.73
C LEU A 156 15.81 31.67 18.38
N LYS A 157 15.77 31.76 19.72
CA LYS A 157 15.38 33.00 20.41
C LYS A 157 16.43 34.10 20.29
N SER A 158 17.71 33.75 20.28
CA SER A 158 18.81 34.71 20.13
C SER A 158 19.07 35.12 18.67
N ASN A 159 18.89 34.20 17.73
CA ASN A 159 19.12 34.41 16.31
C ASN A 159 17.82 34.17 15.54
N LYS A 160 17.28 35.21 14.88
CA LYS A 160 16.02 35.10 14.14
C LYS A 160 16.09 34.18 12.91
N ARG A 161 17.28 33.86 12.39
CA ARG A 161 17.44 32.98 11.22
C ARG A 161 18.78 32.24 11.26
N ILE A 162 18.77 30.94 10.99
CA ILE A 162 19.96 30.09 10.94
C ILE A 162 20.44 30.00 9.48
N PRO A 163 21.75 30.16 9.19
CA PRO A 163 22.28 29.96 7.84
C PRO A 163 21.90 28.58 7.28
N THR A 164 21.52 28.51 6.00
CA THR A 164 21.01 27.27 5.36
C THR A 164 21.93 26.07 5.57
N GLY A 165 23.25 26.24 5.37
CA GLY A 165 24.21 25.15 5.57
C GLY A 165 24.36 24.68 7.02
N ILE A 166 24.01 25.51 8.01
CA ILE A 166 23.92 25.09 9.41
C ILE A 166 22.58 24.38 9.66
N ALA A 167 21.48 24.88 9.10
CA ALA A 167 20.16 24.25 9.21
C ALA A 167 20.16 22.83 8.63
N VAL A 168 20.71 22.64 7.42
CA VAL A 168 20.89 21.33 6.76
C VAL A 168 21.68 20.39 7.66
N ARG A 169 22.80 20.86 8.23
CA ARG A 169 23.66 20.06 9.11
C ARG A 169 22.96 19.62 10.39
N ILE A 170 22.20 20.51 11.02
CA ILE A 170 21.39 20.17 12.19
C ILE A 170 20.37 19.09 11.80
N ALA A 171 19.57 19.33 10.76
CA ALA A 171 18.55 18.38 10.31
C ALA A 171 19.15 17.01 9.95
N HIS A 172 20.27 16.98 9.22
CA HIS A 172 21.02 15.78 8.90
C HIS A 172 21.47 15.00 10.15
N GLN A 173 22.14 15.67 11.09
CA GLN A 173 22.62 15.04 12.33
C GLN A 173 21.46 14.46 13.15
N ILE A 174 20.35 15.19 13.26
CA ILE A 174 19.17 14.70 14.00
C ILE A 174 18.50 13.54 13.24
N ALA A 175 18.42 13.57 11.92
CA ALA A 175 17.92 12.47 11.11
C ALA A 175 18.74 11.18 11.33
N MET A 176 20.08 11.26 11.42
CA MET A 176 20.93 10.12 11.77
C MET A 176 20.59 9.54 13.16
N GLY A 177 20.39 10.41 14.16
CA GLY A 177 19.98 9.99 15.50
C GLY A 177 18.62 9.29 15.51
N LEU A 178 17.65 9.82 14.76
CA LEU A 178 16.32 9.22 14.60
C LEU A 178 16.38 7.89 13.87
N ALA A 179 17.19 7.76 12.83
CA ALA A 179 17.38 6.50 12.12
C ALA A 179 17.83 5.39 13.07
N GLN A 180 18.74 5.71 14.02
CA GLN A 180 19.17 4.75 15.03
C GLN A 180 18.05 4.36 16.00
N LEU A 181 17.19 5.30 16.42
CA LEU A 181 16.02 5.00 17.25
C LEU A 181 15.02 4.13 16.49
N HIS A 182 14.69 4.49 15.25
CA HIS A 182 13.72 3.80 14.41
C HIS A 182 14.18 2.37 14.08
N ASN A 183 15.48 2.16 13.83
CA ASN A 183 16.06 0.83 13.63
C ASN A 183 15.92 -0.08 14.87
N ALA A 184 15.90 0.51 16.07
CA ALA A 184 15.61 -0.21 17.31
C ALA A 184 14.11 -0.33 17.61
N GLN A 185 13.24 0.06 16.67
CA GLN A 185 11.79 0.14 16.81
C GLN A 185 11.36 1.06 17.97
N LEU A 186 12.11 2.14 18.18
CA LEU A 186 11.77 3.19 19.14
C LEU A 186 11.39 4.46 18.38
N THR A 187 10.29 5.08 18.79
CA THR A 187 9.87 6.39 18.29
C THR A 187 10.15 7.45 19.34
N HIS A 188 10.64 8.62 18.93
CA HIS A 188 10.80 9.75 19.85
C HIS A 188 9.44 10.34 20.22
N GLY A 189 8.61 10.70 19.24
CA GLY A 189 7.18 11.01 19.38
C GLY A 189 6.84 12.41 19.89
N CYS A 190 7.82 13.30 20.02
CA CYS A 190 7.59 14.72 20.40
C CYS A 190 8.78 15.63 20.06
N ILE A 191 9.36 15.50 18.87
CA ILE A 191 10.54 16.27 18.49
C ILE A 191 10.21 17.77 18.47
N SER A 192 11.08 18.58 19.07
CA SER A 192 10.97 20.03 19.09
C SER A 192 12.36 20.67 19.19
N PRO A 193 12.50 21.99 18.94
CA PRO A 193 13.77 22.68 19.16
C PRO A 193 14.24 22.65 20.62
N ALA A 194 13.36 22.34 21.58
CA ALA A 194 13.76 22.20 22.98
C ALA A 194 14.48 20.88 23.27
N ASP A 195 14.38 19.89 22.40
CA ASP A 195 14.97 18.55 22.57
C ASP A 195 16.27 18.36 21.77
N ILE A 196 16.62 19.32 20.92
CA ILE A 196 17.88 19.36 20.18
C ILE A 196 18.87 20.26 20.92
N ILE A 197 20.05 19.73 21.24
CA ILE A 197 21.14 20.45 21.91
C ILE A 197 22.27 20.71 20.91
N ILE A 198 22.69 21.98 20.83
CA ILE A 198 23.78 22.44 19.99
C ILE A 198 25.03 22.59 20.83
N GLN A 199 26.06 21.85 20.43
CA GLN A 199 27.39 21.82 21.03
C GLN A 199 28.37 22.75 20.29
N PRO A 200 29.45 23.18 20.96
CA PRO A 200 30.59 23.78 20.29
C PRO A 200 31.10 22.86 19.15
N GLY A 201 31.52 23.44 18.03
CA GLY A 201 32.00 22.67 16.88
C GLY A 201 30.92 22.18 15.92
N ASN A 202 29.71 22.76 15.94
CA ASN A 202 28.59 22.44 15.04
C ASN A 202 28.09 20.99 15.15
N VAL A 203 28.12 20.43 16.36
CA VAL A 203 27.55 19.11 16.67
C VAL A 203 26.17 19.31 17.28
N SER A 204 25.17 18.62 16.72
CA SER A 204 23.78 18.65 17.16
C SER A 204 23.39 17.27 17.65
N ARG A 205 22.81 17.20 18.85
CA ARG A 205 22.41 15.95 19.49
C ARG A 205 20.96 16.05 19.94
N LEU A 206 20.21 14.96 19.77
CA LEU A 206 18.83 14.82 20.20
C LEU A 206 18.79 14.17 21.59
N SER A 207 18.01 14.74 22.51
CA SER A 207 17.69 14.07 23.78
C SER A 207 16.64 13.00 23.52
N ARG A 208 16.99 11.72 23.66
CA ARG A 208 16.20 10.58 23.15
C ARG A 208 14.88 10.32 23.89
N PHE A 209 14.73 10.86 25.10
CA PHE A 209 13.55 10.59 25.93
C PHE A 209 12.55 11.74 25.85
N PRO A 210 11.38 11.54 25.21
CA PRO A 210 10.38 12.58 25.07
C PRO A 210 9.90 13.12 26.42
N LEU A 211 9.49 14.38 26.42
CA LEU A 211 9.01 15.07 27.62
C LEU A 211 7.67 14.53 28.10
N ARG A 212 6.79 14.14 27.17
CA ARG A 212 5.44 13.60 27.42
C ARG A 212 4.97 12.81 26.20
N PHE A 213 4.53 11.57 26.39
CA PHE A 213 3.79 10.84 25.35
C PHE A 213 2.44 11.51 25.12
N LEU A 214 2.10 11.76 23.85
CA LEU A 214 0.72 11.99 23.45
C LEU A 214 -0.02 10.66 23.57
N GLN A 215 -0.68 10.42 24.70
CA GLN A 215 -1.57 9.28 24.84
C GLN A 215 -2.93 9.59 24.22
N PRO A 216 -3.50 8.68 23.42
CA PRO A 216 -4.84 8.83 22.87
C PRO A 216 -5.87 9.09 23.98
N GLY A 217 -6.62 10.19 23.88
CA GLY A 217 -7.74 10.48 24.78
C GLY A 217 -7.43 11.33 26.02
N LEU A 218 -6.19 11.79 26.23
CA LEU A 218 -5.87 12.73 27.31
C LEU A 218 -6.28 14.17 26.93
N LYS A 219 -6.96 14.92 27.82
CA LYS A 219 -7.19 16.36 27.62
C LYS A 219 -5.84 17.09 27.59
N LEU A 220 -5.51 17.67 26.44
CA LEU A 220 -4.27 18.43 26.26
C LEU A 220 -4.37 19.75 27.03
N PRO A 221 -3.43 20.05 27.94
CA PRO A 221 -3.47 21.31 28.68
C PRO A 221 -3.11 22.51 27.76
N PRO A 222 -3.65 23.71 28.02
CA PRO A 222 -3.47 24.89 27.15
C PRO A 222 -2.02 25.36 27.02
N ASP A 223 -1.17 25.01 27.97
CA ASP A 223 0.26 25.29 27.97
C ASP A 223 1.03 24.50 26.89
N ARG A 224 0.42 23.60 26.12
CA ARG A 224 1.09 22.88 25.02
C ARG A 224 1.04 23.57 23.66
N LEU A 225 0.54 24.81 23.60
CA LEU A 225 0.37 25.55 22.35
C LEU A 225 1.68 25.67 21.53
N ALA A 226 2.83 25.81 22.20
CA ALA A 226 4.14 25.93 21.54
C ALA A 226 4.74 24.58 21.10
N GLU A 227 4.23 23.46 21.59
CA GLU A 227 4.63 22.12 21.12
C GLU A 227 3.82 21.70 19.90
N ALA A 228 2.56 22.16 19.83
CA ALA A 228 1.66 21.91 18.71
C ALA A 228 2.21 22.43 17.37
N ASP A 229 3.15 23.39 17.39
CA ASP A 229 3.89 23.89 16.22
C ASP A 229 4.67 22.80 15.45
N TYR A 230 4.88 21.63 16.06
CA TYR A 230 5.68 20.54 15.48
C TYR A 230 4.92 19.21 15.44
N TRP A 231 3.63 19.20 15.76
CA TRP A 231 2.88 17.93 15.79
C TRP A 231 2.41 17.55 14.40
N ALA A 232 2.59 16.27 14.09
CA ALA A 232 1.97 15.68 12.92
C ALA A 232 0.44 15.69 13.05
N PRO A 233 -0.31 16.03 11.98
CA PRO A 233 -1.77 16.23 12.06
C PRO A 233 -2.53 14.99 12.57
N GLU A 234 -2.03 13.79 12.27
CA GLU A 234 -2.63 12.53 12.69
C GLU A 234 -2.66 12.30 14.21
N LEU A 235 -1.75 12.95 14.96
CA LEU A 235 -1.69 12.84 16.42
C LEU A 235 -2.94 13.44 17.08
N TYR A 236 -3.51 14.47 16.45
CA TYR A 236 -4.71 15.14 16.94
C TYR A 236 -5.99 14.60 16.28
N ALA A 237 -5.99 14.49 14.94
CA ALA A 237 -7.18 14.09 14.18
C ALA A 237 -7.59 12.63 14.43
N HIS A 238 -6.62 11.72 14.50
CA HIS A 238 -6.86 10.28 14.59
C HIS A 238 -6.49 9.68 15.95
N ARG A 239 -5.98 10.51 16.87
CA ARG A 239 -5.45 10.08 18.17
C ARG A 239 -4.49 8.88 18.02
N GLN A 240 -3.68 8.89 16.97
CA GLN A 240 -2.71 7.82 16.73
C GLN A 240 -1.59 7.89 17.76
N THR A 241 -1.04 6.73 18.11
CA THR A 241 0.20 6.65 18.87
C THR A 241 1.34 7.19 17.99
N PRO A 242 2.27 8.00 18.52
CA PRO A 242 3.42 8.45 17.75
C PRO A 242 4.22 7.29 17.16
N ASP A 243 4.68 7.46 15.93
CA ASP A 243 5.47 6.50 15.18
C ASP A 243 6.59 7.20 14.35
N PRO A 244 7.45 6.46 13.60
CA PRO A 244 8.56 7.05 12.84
C PRO A 244 8.15 8.17 11.87
N LEU A 245 6.98 8.09 11.25
CA LEU A 245 6.49 9.11 10.32
C LEU A 245 6.05 10.39 11.04
N THR A 246 5.60 10.27 12.30
CA THR A 246 5.34 11.46 13.13
C THR A 246 6.64 12.18 13.51
N ASP A 247 7.73 11.45 13.78
CA ASP A 247 9.07 12.02 14.02
C ASP A 247 9.61 12.75 12.79
N ILE A 248 9.46 12.17 11.60
CA ILE A 248 9.88 12.78 10.33
C ILE A 248 9.17 14.11 10.09
N TYR A 249 7.85 14.15 10.31
CA TYR A 249 7.08 15.38 10.19
C TYR A 249 7.53 16.45 11.19
N ALA A 250 7.73 16.06 12.45
CA ALA A 250 8.18 16.97 13.50
C ALA A 250 9.58 17.53 13.20
N LEU A 251 10.50 16.69 12.72
CA LEU A 251 11.81 17.15 12.24
C LEU A 251 11.68 18.08 11.03
N GLY A 252 10.73 17.82 10.13
CA GLY A 252 10.40 18.69 9.01
C GLY A 252 9.96 20.08 9.49
N CYS A 253 9.08 20.15 10.49
CA CYS A 253 8.64 21.41 11.11
C CYS A 253 9.82 22.18 11.73
N VAL A 254 10.71 21.49 12.44
CA VAL A 254 11.94 22.08 12.99
C VAL A 254 12.83 22.59 11.86
N PHE A 255 13.01 21.81 10.80
CA PHE A 255 13.87 22.17 9.69
C PHE A 255 13.32 23.39 8.93
N TYR A 256 12.01 23.44 8.71
CA TYR A 256 11.32 24.62 8.20
C TYR A 256 11.58 25.85 9.08
N GLU A 257 11.42 25.76 10.41
CA GLU A 257 11.66 26.89 11.32
C GLU A 257 13.11 27.38 11.27
N LEU A 258 14.08 26.49 11.10
CA LEU A 258 15.49 26.88 10.95
C LEU A 258 15.71 27.73 9.69
N LEU A 259 15.04 27.40 8.60
CA LEU A 259 15.17 28.07 7.30
C LEU A 259 14.36 29.37 7.23
N ALA A 260 13.11 29.32 7.67
CA ALA A 260 12.15 30.42 7.63
C ALA A 260 12.27 31.40 8.80
N GLY A 261 12.84 30.97 9.93
CA GLY A 261 12.97 31.75 11.17
C GLY A 261 11.74 31.71 12.07
N GLN A 262 10.66 31.04 11.64
CA GLN A 262 9.41 30.87 12.39
C GLN A 262 8.79 29.50 12.09
N PRO A 263 7.96 28.95 12.99
CA PRO A 263 7.24 27.70 12.74
C PRO A 263 6.39 27.75 11.46
N PRO A 264 6.06 26.60 10.86
CA PRO A 264 5.36 26.53 9.58
C PRO A 264 3.93 27.07 9.62
N PHE A 265 3.22 26.85 10.73
CA PHE A 265 1.85 27.29 10.90
C PHE A 265 1.72 28.08 12.20
N GLY A 266 1.11 29.27 12.09
CA GLY A 266 0.71 30.05 13.25
C GLY A 266 -0.60 29.54 13.86
N GLY A 267 -1.04 30.12 14.97
CA GLY A 267 -2.35 29.84 15.56
C GLY A 267 -2.40 30.16 17.05
N ASP A 268 -3.53 30.65 17.52
CA ASP A 268 -3.71 31.04 18.92
C ASP A 268 -4.23 29.88 19.76
N THR A 269 -4.72 28.81 19.12
CA THR A 269 -5.20 27.59 19.79
C THR A 269 -4.59 26.31 19.20
N ILE A 270 -4.56 25.24 20.00
CA ILE A 270 -4.07 23.93 19.54
C ILE A 270 -4.95 23.39 18.40
N ALA A 271 -6.27 23.58 18.48
CA ALA A 271 -7.20 23.09 17.46
C ALA A 271 -6.95 23.75 16.11
N GLU A 272 -6.80 25.08 16.09
CA GLU A 272 -6.49 25.87 14.91
C GLU A 272 -5.15 25.46 14.28
N LYS A 273 -4.09 25.30 15.09
CA LYS A 273 -2.80 24.80 14.59
C LYS A 273 -2.94 23.43 13.96
N MET A 274 -3.70 22.52 14.57
CA MET A 274 -3.88 21.17 14.04
C MET A 274 -4.68 21.15 12.74
N GLU A 275 -5.65 22.06 12.57
CA GLU A 275 -6.36 22.26 11.31
C GLU A 275 -5.41 22.75 10.20
N LEU A 276 -4.55 23.73 10.49
CA LEU A 276 -3.53 24.21 9.56
C LEU A 276 -2.49 23.13 9.24
N HIS A 277 -2.01 22.41 10.26
CA HIS A 277 -1.12 21.27 10.06
C HIS A 277 -1.75 20.18 9.20
N ALA A 278 -3.08 20.02 9.18
CA ALA A 278 -3.79 19.03 8.38
C ALA A 278 -4.12 19.48 6.95
N SER A 279 -4.37 20.78 6.73
CA SER A 279 -4.95 21.29 5.48
C SER A 279 -4.08 22.29 4.73
N GLU A 280 -3.39 23.19 5.43
CA GLU A 280 -2.70 24.33 4.82
C GLU A 280 -1.32 23.92 4.28
N PRO A 281 -0.95 24.24 3.03
CA PRO A 281 0.41 24.00 2.54
C PRO A 281 1.44 24.84 3.30
N ILE A 282 2.69 24.37 3.41
CA ILE A 282 3.77 25.20 3.96
C ILE A 282 4.04 26.38 3.03
N GLN A 283 4.43 27.52 3.59
CA GLN A 283 4.79 28.67 2.74
C GLN A 283 6.03 28.32 1.90
N PRO A 284 6.07 28.73 0.62
CA PRO A 284 7.18 28.42 -0.28
C PRO A 284 8.51 28.93 0.27
N LEU A 285 9.50 28.04 0.33
CA LEU A 285 10.84 28.37 0.81
C LEU A 285 11.75 28.93 -0.31
N GLU A 286 11.32 28.95 -1.57
CA GLU A 286 12.14 29.40 -2.71
C GLU A 286 12.56 30.88 -2.64
N ASN A 287 11.75 31.72 -1.99
CA ASN A 287 12.04 33.16 -1.87
C ASN A 287 13.14 33.48 -0.83
N HIS A 288 13.66 32.48 -0.14
CA HIS A 288 14.68 32.63 0.88
C HIS A 288 16.08 32.63 0.27
N ARG A 289 16.80 33.76 0.42
CA ARG A 289 18.20 33.92 -0.02
C ARG A 289 19.07 32.75 0.49
N ASP A 290 19.89 32.18 -0.41
CA ASP A 290 20.84 31.07 -0.19
C ASP A 290 20.21 29.66 0.01
N MET A 291 19.06 29.38 -0.61
CA MET A 291 18.47 28.03 -0.66
C MET A 291 19.03 27.24 -1.86
N PRO A 292 19.63 26.05 -1.66
CA PRO A 292 19.97 25.13 -2.75
C PRO A 292 18.72 24.57 -3.45
N ASP A 293 18.83 24.33 -4.76
CA ASP A 293 17.78 23.70 -5.56
C ASP A 293 17.37 22.35 -4.97
N GLY A 294 16.06 22.10 -4.87
CA GLY A 294 15.49 20.86 -4.32
C GLY A 294 15.45 20.77 -2.79
N LEU A 295 16.07 21.69 -2.04
CA LEU A 295 16.01 21.63 -0.56
C LEU A 295 14.62 21.96 -0.01
N SER A 296 13.87 22.85 -0.66
CA SER A 296 12.47 23.14 -0.31
C SER A 296 11.59 21.90 -0.46
N GLU A 297 11.81 21.11 -1.51
CA GLU A 297 11.11 19.85 -1.76
C GLU A 297 11.36 18.84 -0.64
N VAL A 298 12.61 18.71 -0.15
CA VAL A 298 12.93 17.83 0.98
C VAL A 298 12.09 18.21 2.21
N VAL A 299 12.01 19.51 2.55
CA VAL A 299 11.17 19.98 3.66
C VAL A 299 9.69 19.68 3.40
N ALA A 300 9.21 19.91 2.18
CA ALA A 300 7.83 19.64 1.78
C ALA A 300 7.47 18.16 1.91
N PHE A 301 8.35 17.24 1.47
CA PHE A 301 8.16 15.80 1.64
C PHE A 301 8.18 15.41 3.11
N MET A 302 9.14 15.88 3.92
CA MET A 302 9.14 15.61 5.37
C MET A 302 7.81 16.02 6.03
N MET A 303 7.25 17.16 5.61
CA MET A 303 6.03 17.74 6.15
C MET A 303 4.77 17.43 5.34
N ALA A 304 4.80 16.42 4.46
CA ALA A 304 3.64 16.07 3.66
C ALA A 304 2.46 15.70 4.58
N LYS A 305 1.27 16.22 4.26
CA LYS A 305 0.07 16.02 5.09
C LYS A 305 -0.30 14.54 5.17
N GLN A 306 -0.27 13.88 4.02
CA GLN A 306 -0.45 12.45 3.89
C GLN A 306 0.85 11.73 4.27
N ARG A 307 0.75 10.83 5.26
CA ARG A 307 1.88 10.04 5.78
C ARG A 307 2.66 9.25 4.71
N PRO A 308 2.03 8.65 3.68
CA PRO A 308 2.76 7.93 2.63
C PRO A 308 3.60 8.83 1.70
N LEU A 309 3.30 10.13 1.63
CA LEU A 309 4.08 11.10 0.85
C LEU A 309 5.33 11.58 1.60
N ARG A 310 5.45 11.26 2.89
CA ARG A 310 6.66 11.55 3.66
C ARG A 310 7.78 10.59 3.28
N TYR A 311 9.00 10.98 3.58
CA TYR A 311 10.09 10.01 3.67
C TYR A 311 9.70 8.88 4.61
N GLN A 312 9.97 7.63 4.24
CA GLN A 312 9.50 6.47 5.00
C GLN A 312 10.50 6.04 6.09
N GLY A 313 11.68 6.65 6.12
CA GLY A 313 12.66 6.45 7.17
C GLY A 313 13.56 7.65 7.37
N ALA A 314 13.98 7.89 8.61
CA ALA A 314 14.90 8.98 8.92
C ALA A 314 16.30 8.79 8.28
N ALA A 315 16.69 7.56 7.96
CA ALA A 315 17.92 7.27 7.22
C ALA A 315 17.89 7.89 5.80
N GLU A 316 16.75 7.78 5.11
CA GLU A 316 16.56 8.34 3.77
C GLU A 316 16.72 9.88 3.78
N ILE A 317 16.24 10.53 4.84
CA ILE A 317 16.41 11.97 5.04
C ILE A 317 17.88 12.33 5.27
N ALA A 318 18.59 11.55 6.09
CA ALA A 318 20.02 11.77 6.31
C ALA A 318 20.78 11.66 4.97
N ASP A 319 20.57 10.60 4.20
CA ASP A 319 21.21 10.40 2.89
C ASP A 319 20.88 11.54 1.92
N LYS A 320 19.63 11.99 1.88
CA LYS A 320 19.22 13.13 1.03
C LYS A 320 19.87 14.44 1.46
N LEU A 321 19.96 14.70 2.77
CA LEU A 321 20.57 15.93 3.29
C LEU A 321 22.09 15.92 3.17
N GLU A 322 22.73 14.75 3.11
CA GLU A 322 24.18 14.61 2.94
C GLU A 322 24.67 15.28 1.65
N GLY A 323 23.91 15.15 0.55
CA GLY A 323 24.21 15.79 -0.73
C GLY A 323 24.25 17.34 -0.69
N TYR A 324 23.64 17.95 0.32
CA TYR A 324 23.63 19.40 0.52
C TYR A 324 24.72 19.89 1.48
N LEU A 325 25.49 18.98 2.08
CA LEU A 325 26.62 19.33 2.93
C LEU A 325 27.86 19.57 2.06
N LYS A 326 28.40 20.80 2.05
CA LYS A 326 29.76 21.03 1.55
C LYS A 326 30.73 20.22 2.40
N GLN A 327 31.58 19.39 1.78
CA GLN A 327 32.59 18.55 2.44
C GLN A 327 33.32 19.36 3.53
N SER A 328 32.91 19.15 4.79
CA SER A 328 33.57 19.71 5.95
C SER A 328 33.40 18.72 7.10
N SER A 329 34.49 17.99 7.35
CA SER A 329 34.89 17.29 8.57
C SER A 329 33.87 16.33 9.22
N GLN A 330 34.24 15.04 9.19
CA GLN A 330 33.64 13.98 10.01
C GLN A 330 33.54 14.42 11.49
N SER A 331 32.36 14.23 12.07
CA SER A 331 32.11 14.46 13.49
C SER A 331 32.89 13.43 14.30
N ALA A 332 33.90 13.87 15.06
CA ALA A 332 34.56 13.01 16.04
C ALA A 332 33.57 12.58 17.12
N ALA A 333 33.68 11.33 17.59
CA ALA A 333 32.92 10.87 18.75
C ALA A 333 33.32 11.71 19.99
N PRO A 334 32.36 12.16 20.82
CA PRO A 334 32.70 12.94 22.00
C PRO A 334 33.55 12.11 22.98
N THR A 335 34.68 12.67 23.43
CA THR A 335 35.48 12.11 24.52
C THR A 335 34.70 12.13 25.83
N PRO A 336 34.56 11.00 26.54
CA PRO A 336 33.83 10.93 27.80
C PRO A 336 34.47 11.81 28.88
N LYS A 337 33.66 12.40 29.76
CA LYS A 337 34.18 13.18 30.90
C LYS A 337 35.00 12.26 31.83
N PRO A 338 36.06 12.73 32.52
CA PRO A 338 36.82 11.89 33.45
C PRO A 338 35.94 11.22 34.52
N SER A 339 34.95 11.95 35.07
CA SER A 339 33.94 11.43 36.00
C SER A 339 33.03 10.36 35.38
N GLU A 340 32.76 10.46 34.08
CA GLU A 340 31.92 9.51 33.35
C GLU A 340 32.62 8.16 33.21
N THR A 341 33.96 8.16 33.04
CA THR A 341 34.74 6.91 32.98
C THR A 341 34.63 6.12 34.29
N SER A 342 34.77 6.81 35.43
CA SER A 342 34.56 6.23 36.76
C SER A 342 33.12 5.74 36.94
N TYR A 343 32.13 6.52 36.49
CA TYR A 343 30.72 6.14 36.54
C TYR A 343 30.38 4.89 35.70
N LEU A 344 30.83 4.83 34.45
CA LEU A 344 30.63 3.66 33.58
C LEU A 344 31.37 2.42 34.09
N SER A 345 32.52 2.58 34.76
CA SER A 345 33.20 1.48 35.43
C SER A 345 32.40 0.94 36.63
N TRP A 346 31.78 1.83 37.41
CA TRP A 346 30.92 1.48 38.52
C TRP A 346 29.65 0.73 38.07
N LEU A 347 28.99 1.19 37.00
CA LEU A 347 27.80 0.52 36.43
C LEU A 347 28.12 -0.90 35.91
N ARG A 348 29.29 -1.09 35.28
CA ARG A 348 29.75 -2.42 34.84
C ARG A 348 29.98 -3.35 36.03
N GLY A 349 30.64 -2.86 37.08
CA GLY A 349 30.89 -3.63 38.31
C GLY A 349 29.62 -4.05 39.06
N GLN A 350 28.50 -3.33 38.91
CA GLN A 350 27.20 -3.76 39.44
C GLN A 350 26.55 -4.86 38.59
N ARG A 351 26.62 -4.78 37.26
CA ARG A 351 26.03 -5.78 36.35
C ARG A 351 26.71 -7.15 36.46
N GLU A 352 28.01 -7.19 36.74
CA GLU A 352 28.77 -8.42 36.96
C GLU A 352 28.53 -9.07 38.34
N ARG A 353 27.84 -8.38 39.27
CA ARG A 353 27.47 -8.90 40.60
C ARG A 353 26.11 -9.61 40.63
N ILE A 354 25.41 -9.69 39.51
CA ILE A 354 24.20 -10.51 39.36
C ILE A 354 24.65 -11.93 38.95
N PRO A 355 24.49 -12.97 39.80
CA PRO A 355 24.98 -14.30 39.46
C PRO A 355 24.23 -14.85 38.25
N ALA A 356 24.98 -15.29 37.23
CA ALA A 356 24.55 -15.73 35.90
C ALA A 356 23.50 -16.87 35.84
N HIS A 357 23.01 -17.36 36.97
CA HIS A 357 22.02 -18.43 37.07
C HIS A 357 20.55 -17.99 36.90
N LEU A 358 20.27 -16.72 36.58
CA LEU A 358 18.92 -16.20 36.33
C LEU A 358 18.63 -15.88 34.85
N ILE A 359 19.51 -16.31 33.94
CA ILE A 359 19.28 -16.30 32.49
C ILE A 359 19.06 -17.75 32.08
N ASP A 360 17.81 -18.21 32.14
CA ASP A 360 17.42 -19.52 31.60
C ASP A 360 16.95 -19.34 30.15
N ASP A 361 17.65 -20.01 29.23
CA ASP A 361 17.31 -20.09 27.81
C ASP A 361 16.06 -20.98 27.66
N GLY A 362 15.01 -20.40 27.07
CA GLY A 362 13.68 -20.97 27.02
C GLY A 362 13.62 -22.45 26.61
N LYS A 363 13.12 -23.28 27.54
CA LYS A 363 12.30 -24.45 27.23
C LYS A 363 11.06 -24.45 28.13
N PRO A 364 9.86 -24.73 27.60
CA PRO A 364 8.65 -24.75 28.40
C PRO A 364 8.59 -26.06 29.21
N SER A 365 8.68 -25.96 30.54
CA SER A 365 8.32 -27.05 31.44
C SER A 365 6.85 -26.91 31.82
N THR A 366 6.07 -27.91 31.43
CA THR A 366 4.70 -28.17 31.88
C THR A 366 4.69 -28.61 33.35
N ASN A 367 3.62 -28.25 34.06
CA ASN A 367 3.23 -28.65 35.43
C ASN A 367 4.01 -27.98 36.57
N ASP A 368 3.44 -26.93 37.16
CA ASP A 368 2.79 -27.04 38.47
C ASP A 368 2.15 -25.70 38.86
N ARG A 369 0.92 -25.78 39.35
CA ARG A 369 0.10 -24.63 39.77
C ARG A 369 0.06 -24.60 41.29
N PRO A 370 0.61 -23.60 41.99
CA PRO A 370 0.35 -23.42 43.41
C PRO A 370 -0.98 -22.68 43.63
N GLU A 371 -1.81 -23.24 44.50
CA GLU A 371 -3.05 -22.66 45.01
C GLU A 371 -2.81 -21.33 45.74
N ILE A 372 -3.60 -20.31 45.41
CA ILE A 372 -3.70 -19.07 46.18
C ILE A 372 -4.94 -19.17 47.07
N ILE A 373 -4.68 -19.32 48.36
CA ILE A 373 -5.66 -19.23 49.45
C ILE A 373 -6.14 -17.78 49.54
N SER A 374 -7.45 -17.55 49.34
CA SER A 374 -8.11 -16.27 49.63
C SER A 374 -8.72 -16.31 51.02
N PRO A 375 -8.51 -15.30 51.90
CA PRO A 375 -9.29 -15.16 53.10
C PRO A 375 -10.55 -14.31 52.84
N THR A 376 -11.70 -14.89 53.14
CA THR A 376 -12.98 -14.19 53.32
C THR A 376 -12.93 -13.33 54.59
N PRO A 377 -13.64 -12.19 54.62
CA PRO A 377 -14.38 -11.83 55.82
C PRO A 377 -15.87 -11.64 55.53
N SER A 378 -16.68 -12.05 56.50
CA SER A 378 -18.14 -12.05 56.49
C SER A 378 -18.66 -11.06 57.56
N ILE A 379 -19.88 -10.57 57.28
CA ILE A 379 -20.97 -10.17 58.20
C ILE A 379 -21.37 -8.67 58.29
N ALA A 380 -22.64 -8.48 57.88
CA ALA A 380 -23.75 -7.63 58.36
C ALA A 380 -23.93 -6.15 57.97
N ASP A 381 -24.90 -5.96 57.06
CA ASP A 381 -26.26 -5.38 57.23
C ASP A 381 -26.46 -3.89 57.57
N GLY A 382 -27.37 -3.24 56.81
CA GLY A 382 -27.84 -1.87 57.10
C GLY A 382 -28.40 -1.05 55.92
N SER A 383 -29.68 -1.25 55.59
CA SER A 383 -30.69 -0.24 55.19
C SER A 383 -30.63 0.58 53.86
N LYS A 384 -31.63 0.29 52.99
CA LYS A 384 -32.50 1.13 52.12
C LYS A 384 -31.92 2.20 51.16
N PRO A 385 -32.42 2.25 49.91
CA PRO A 385 -32.60 3.49 49.16
C PRO A 385 -34.08 3.87 48.96
N VAL A 386 -34.32 5.18 49.02
CA VAL A 386 -35.58 5.90 48.79
C VAL A 386 -35.76 6.17 47.28
N ASP A 387 -37.01 6.36 46.90
CA ASP A 387 -37.56 6.26 45.55
C ASP A 387 -37.90 7.63 44.91
N VAL A 388 -37.98 7.64 43.55
CA VAL A 388 -38.67 8.53 42.57
C VAL A 388 -38.22 10.03 42.42
N PRO A 389 -38.38 10.70 41.23
CA PRO A 389 -39.24 10.33 40.10
C PRO A 389 -38.76 10.52 38.63
N GLN A 390 -39.38 9.70 37.76
CA GLN A 390 -39.53 9.90 36.32
C GLN A 390 -40.47 11.09 36.01
N LEU A 391 -40.17 11.83 34.93
CA LEU A 391 -41.19 12.55 34.15
C LEU A 391 -40.99 12.34 32.65
N VAL A 392 -42.12 12.20 31.97
CA VAL A 392 -42.36 11.74 30.60
C VAL A 392 -42.31 12.90 29.59
N SER A 393 -41.84 12.65 28.36
CA SER A 393 -42.30 13.19 27.05
C SER A 393 -41.12 13.20 26.05
N ALA A 394 -41.25 13.01 24.75
CA ALA A 394 -42.31 12.54 23.86
C ALA A 394 -41.63 12.03 22.58
N SER A 395 -42.17 10.98 21.99
CA SER A 395 -41.73 10.41 20.72
C SER A 395 -41.98 11.38 19.56
N ARG A 396 -40.96 11.59 18.72
CA ARG A 396 -41.16 11.94 17.31
C ARG A 396 -40.20 11.12 16.44
N SER A 397 -40.82 10.31 15.60
CA SER A 397 -40.24 9.49 14.56
C SER A 397 -39.60 10.34 13.46
N VAL A 398 -38.31 10.10 13.19
CA VAL A 398 -37.69 10.39 11.91
C VAL A 398 -36.98 9.13 11.45
N ILE A 399 -37.30 8.76 10.21
CA ILE A 399 -36.95 7.55 9.48
C ILE A 399 -35.43 7.32 9.52
N SER A 400 -34.98 6.24 10.17
CA SER A 400 -33.61 5.77 10.06
C SER A 400 -33.47 4.86 8.83
N ASN A 401 -32.87 5.40 7.78
CA ASN A 401 -32.27 4.58 6.73
C ASN A 401 -31.11 3.81 7.38
N ARG A 402 -31.31 2.52 7.64
CA ARG A 402 -30.22 1.60 7.98
C ARG A 402 -29.25 1.52 6.80
N PRO A 403 -27.94 1.76 6.98
CA PRO A 403 -26.98 1.47 5.93
C PRO A 403 -26.92 -0.04 5.74
N ARG A 404 -27.13 -0.49 4.49
CA ARG A 404 -26.85 -1.86 4.03
C ARG A 404 -25.39 -2.18 4.38
N LYS A 405 -25.16 -3.34 5.02
CA LYS A 405 -23.81 -3.92 5.16
C LYS A 405 -23.27 -4.16 3.75
N LYS A 406 -22.30 -3.36 3.31
CA LYS A 406 -21.54 -3.60 2.08
C LYS A 406 -20.55 -4.74 2.36
N THR A 407 -20.74 -5.86 1.69
CA THR A 407 -19.72 -6.89 1.48
C THR A 407 -18.60 -6.28 0.64
N ALA A 408 -17.34 -6.51 1.03
CA ALA A 408 -16.17 -5.98 0.34
C ALA A 408 -16.11 -6.51 -1.11
N PRO A 409 -16.04 -5.66 -2.14
CA PRO A 409 -15.77 -6.11 -3.51
C PRO A 409 -14.28 -6.10 -3.82
N ASN A 410 -13.86 -6.97 -4.74
CA ASN A 410 -12.53 -7.05 -5.33
C ASN A 410 -12.44 -6.01 -6.45
N TRP A 411 -11.48 -5.10 -6.35
CA TRP A 411 -11.29 -3.94 -7.21
C TRP A 411 -9.85 -3.97 -7.74
N LEU A 412 -9.64 -3.73 -9.03
CA LEU A 412 -8.29 -3.54 -9.58
C LEU A 412 -8.35 -2.74 -10.89
N ILE A 413 -8.30 -1.41 -10.74
CA ILE A 413 -7.69 -0.34 -11.57
C ILE A 413 -7.88 -0.37 -13.09
N LEU A 414 -8.63 0.61 -13.61
CA LEU A 414 -9.40 0.40 -14.84
C LEU A 414 -8.91 0.99 -16.16
N GLY A 415 -8.28 2.17 -16.16
CA GLY A 415 -7.91 2.81 -17.42
C GLY A 415 -6.83 2.01 -18.16
N ILE A 416 -5.84 1.52 -17.43
CA ILE A 416 -4.71 0.79 -17.99
C ILE A 416 -5.01 -0.70 -18.11
N ALA A 417 -5.83 -1.24 -17.21
CA ALA A 417 -6.31 -2.62 -17.33
C ALA A 417 -7.09 -2.82 -18.63
N LEU A 418 -7.94 -1.89 -19.07
CA LEU A 418 -8.63 -1.96 -20.38
C LEU A 418 -7.67 -2.09 -21.58
N ILE A 419 -6.52 -1.43 -21.52
CA ILE A 419 -5.47 -1.58 -22.56
C ILE A 419 -4.74 -2.90 -22.38
N ALA A 420 -4.42 -3.31 -21.15
CA ALA A 420 -3.89 -4.65 -20.89
C ALA A 420 -4.86 -5.75 -21.34
N VAL A 421 -6.19 -5.56 -21.23
CA VAL A 421 -7.24 -6.44 -21.75
C VAL A 421 -7.14 -6.54 -23.27
N ALA A 422 -7.08 -5.40 -23.96
CA ALA A 422 -7.05 -5.37 -25.41
C ALA A 422 -5.72 -5.92 -25.95
N VAL A 423 -4.60 -5.64 -25.27
CA VAL A 423 -3.26 -6.19 -25.58
C VAL A 423 -3.22 -7.69 -25.29
N THR A 424 -3.77 -8.16 -24.17
CA THR A 424 -3.88 -9.59 -23.84
C THR A 424 -4.75 -10.33 -24.83
N GLY A 425 -5.91 -9.77 -25.21
CA GLY A 425 -6.76 -10.31 -26.26
C GLY A 425 -6.03 -10.39 -27.60
N THR A 426 -5.23 -9.37 -27.95
CA THR A 426 -4.39 -9.36 -29.16
C THR A 426 -3.36 -10.49 -29.09
N ILE A 427 -2.69 -10.67 -27.95
CA ILE A 427 -1.72 -11.74 -27.71
C ILE A 427 -2.37 -13.12 -27.79
N ILE A 428 -3.53 -13.31 -27.15
CA ILE A 428 -4.29 -14.58 -27.18
C ILE A 428 -4.70 -14.89 -28.61
N GLY A 429 -5.26 -13.92 -29.35
CA GLY A 429 -5.59 -14.07 -30.78
C GLY A 429 -4.40 -14.49 -31.64
N ILE A 430 -3.22 -13.89 -31.39
CA ILE A 430 -1.98 -14.24 -32.08
C ILE A 430 -1.44 -15.62 -31.63
N GLN A 431 -1.55 -15.99 -30.35
CA GLN A 431 -1.11 -17.31 -29.84
C GLN A 431 -2.00 -18.45 -30.34
N LEU A 432 -3.32 -18.24 -30.45
CA LEU A 432 -4.26 -19.18 -31.07
C LEU A 432 -4.07 -19.31 -32.58
N ALA A 433 -3.30 -18.39 -33.17
CA ALA A 433 -2.90 -18.52 -34.55
C ALA A 433 -1.93 -19.69 -34.77
N ILE A 434 -1.29 -20.27 -33.75
CA ILE A 434 -0.10 -21.13 -33.90
C ILE A 434 -0.10 -22.31 -32.89
N PRO A 435 0.26 -23.56 -33.29
CA PRO A 435 0.27 -24.71 -32.37
C PRO A 435 1.42 -24.65 -31.35
N THR A 436 1.15 -25.11 -30.12
CA THR A 436 2.15 -25.28 -29.05
C THR A 436 3.06 -26.48 -29.35
N ALA A 437 4.33 -26.22 -29.65
CA ALA A 437 5.40 -27.22 -29.62
C ALA A 437 6.49 -26.76 -28.63
N THR A 438 6.77 -27.60 -27.64
CA THR A 438 7.77 -27.40 -26.58
C THR A 438 9.19 -27.42 -27.17
N PRO A 439 10.04 -26.40 -26.96
CA PRO A 439 11.42 -26.47 -27.40
C PRO A 439 12.31 -27.09 -26.31
N THR A 440 13.06 -28.11 -26.71
CA THR A 440 14.17 -28.71 -25.97
C THR A 440 15.38 -27.77 -26.01
N ALA A 441 16.03 -27.58 -24.87
CA ALA A 441 17.22 -26.77 -24.71
C ALA A 441 18.44 -27.32 -25.48
N SER A 442 19.24 -26.42 -26.06
CA SER A 442 20.66 -26.64 -26.32
C SER A 442 21.47 -25.35 -26.21
N SER A 443 22.59 -25.48 -25.50
CA SER A 443 23.68 -24.53 -25.33
C SER A 443 24.57 -24.46 -26.57
N ASP A 444 25.08 -23.28 -26.95
CA ASP A 444 26.54 -23.04 -26.93
C ASP A 444 27.00 -21.59 -27.25
N SER A 445 28.13 -21.31 -26.59
CA SER A 445 29.20 -20.29 -26.60
C SER A 445 29.51 -19.32 -27.79
N SER A 446 29.62 -18.02 -27.43
CA SER A 446 30.82 -17.12 -27.50
C SER A 446 31.37 -16.42 -28.79
N VAL A 447 31.78 -15.15 -28.56
CA VAL A 447 32.85 -14.31 -29.17
C VAL A 447 32.54 -13.40 -30.40
N GLY A 448 32.86 -12.10 -30.24
CA GLY A 448 33.56 -11.31 -31.28
C GLY A 448 32.99 -9.93 -31.63
N THR A 449 33.52 -8.84 -31.05
CA THR A 449 33.49 -7.48 -31.62
C THR A 449 34.57 -7.38 -32.71
N PRO A 450 34.46 -6.52 -33.75
CA PRO A 450 34.84 -5.10 -33.59
C PRO A 450 34.06 -4.08 -34.45
N ASN A 451 34.14 -2.84 -33.98
CA ASN A 451 33.74 -1.58 -34.61
C ASN A 451 34.43 -1.33 -35.97
N PRO A 452 33.89 -0.46 -36.86
CA PRO A 452 34.67 0.75 -37.13
C PRO A 452 33.85 2.05 -37.41
N SER A 453 34.39 3.15 -36.86
CA SER A 453 34.60 4.50 -37.43
C SER A 453 33.46 5.33 -38.07
N ARG A 454 33.20 6.46 -37.37
CA ARG A 454 32.97 7.86 -37.81
C ARG A 454 32.99 8.21 -39.31
N SER A 455 32.03 9.06 -39.69
CA SER A 455 32.26 10.19 -40.61
C SER A 455 31.37 11.40 -40.24
N ASP A 456 31.97 12.59 -40.31
CA ASP A 456 31.42 13.92 -40.02
C ASP A 456 30.55 14.46 -41.17
N SER A 457 29.50 15.23 -40.86
CA SER A 457 29.16 16.47 -41.58
C SER A 457 28.00 17.23 -40.89
N ALA A 458 28.16 18.55 -40.80
CA ALA A 458 27.17 19.57 -40.40
C ALA A 458 27.16 20.66 -41.51
N PRO A 459 26.36 21.74 -41.40
CA PRO A 459 24.91 21.84 -41.34
C PRO A 459 24.36 22.66 -42.53
N GLU A 460 23.07 22.56 -42.87
CA GLU A 460 22.41 23.50 -43.78
C GLU A 460 21.15 24.11 -43.18
N THR A 461 20.98 25.40 -43.47
CA THR A 461 20.08 26.37 -42.84
C THR A 461 18.82 26.58 -43.68
N SER A 462 17.73 26.86 -42.95
CA SER A 462 16.36 27.36 -43.24
C SER A 462 16.03 27.98 -44.62
N PRO A 463 14.73 28.02 -44.99
CA PRO A 463 13.90 29.16 -44.56
C PRO A 463 12.42 28.84 -44.24
N SER A 464 11.87 29.54 -43.24
CA SER A 464 10.43 29.79 -43.09
C SER A 464 9.95 30.82 -44.14
N PRO A 465 8.63 30.94 -44.32
CA PRO A 465 8.00 32.19 -43.87
C PRO A 465 6.74 31.96 -43.03
N ALA A 466 6.59 32.85 -42.05
CA ALA A 466 5.52 32.99 -41.08
C ALA A 466 4.24 33.62 -41.67
N VAL A 467 3.10 33.41 -41.00
CA VAL A 467 2.16 34.47 -40.55
C VAL A 467 1.40 33.97 -39.29
N ASP A 468 1.68 34.65 -38.17
CA ASP A 468 0.90 35.01 -36.96
C ASP A 468 0.13 33.93 -36.19
N GLU A 469 0.63 33.45 -35.03
CA GLU A 469 0.57 34.07 -33.69
C GLU A 469 -0.85 34.20 -33.08
N GLU A 470 -1.32 33.10 -32.49
CA GLU A 470 -1.84 33.17 -31.12
C GLU A 470 -0.87 32.38 -30.24
N SER A 471 -0.17 33.12 -29.38
CA SER A 471 0.74 32.62 -28.37
C SER A 471 0.13 31.45 -27.59
N LEU A 472 0.82 30.31 -27.62
CA LEU A 472 0.64 29.16 -26.74
C LEU A 472 0.82 29.60 -25.28
N ASN A 473 -0.26 30.02 -24.64
CA ASN A 473 -0.37 29.96 -23.19
C ASN A 473 -0.90 28.56 -22.85
N LEU A 474 -0.10 27.79 -22.11
CA LEU A 474 -0.63 26.80 -21.19
C LEU A 474 -1.68 27.55 -20.37
N VAL A 475 -2.95 27.20 -20.50
CA VAL A 475 -3.99 27.79 -19.65
C VAL A 475 -3.64 27.38 -18.23
N ASP A 476 -3.49 28.36 -17.33
CA ASP A 476 -3.27 28.11 -15.90
C ASP A 476 -4.35 27.14 -15.38
N ASP A 477 -3.96 26.17 -14.54
CA ASP A 477 -4.88 25.21 -13.93
C ASP A 477 -5.91 25.96 -13.07
N ASP A 478 -7.07 26.24 -13.65
CA ASP A 478 -8.21 26.83 -12.96
C ASP A 478 -9.01 25.80 -12.14
N GLY A 479 -8.57 24.54 -12.14
CA GLY A 479 -9.19 23.42 -11.43
C GLY A 479 -10.56 23.00 -11.96
N GLN A 480 -11.03 23.59 -13.07
CA GLN A 480 -12.42 23.42 -13.53
C GLN A 480 -12.54 23.12 -15.04
N THR A 481 -11.63 23.59 -15.87
CA THR A 481 -11.66 23.38 -17.32
C THR A 481 -11.10 22.02 -17.74
N LEU A 482 -11.59 21.51 -18.87
CA LEU A 482 -11.06 20.29 -19.47
C LEU A 482 -9.64 20.52 -19.97
N TRP A 483 -8.77 19.53 -19.81
CA TRP A 483 -7.44 19.59 -20.37
C TRP A 483 -7.51 19.67 -21.90
N LYS A 484 -6.63 20.50 -22.49
CA LYS A 484 -6.50 20.57 -23.94
C LYS A 484 -5.80 19.31 -24.44
N SER A 485 -6.38 18.70 -25.46
CA SER A 485 -5.78 17.57 -26.15
C SER A 485 -4.42 17.96 -26.79
N PRO A 486 -3.37 17.11 -26.68
CA PRO A 486 -2.05 17.40 -27.22
C PRO A 486 -1.92 17.14 -28.73
N THR A 487 -2.82 16.34 -29.31
CA THR A 487 -2.86 16.08 -30.77
C THR A 487 -4.23 16.43 -31.34
N LYS A 488 -4.30 16.55 -32.67
CA LYS A 488 -5.54 16.86 -33.40
C LYS A 488 -5.51 16.18 -34.76
N GLY A 489 -5.48 14.85 -34.75
CA GLY A 489 -5.53 14.02 -35.94
C GLY A 489 -6.96 13.85 -36.47
N GLU A 490 -7.08 13.17 -37.60
CA GLU A 490 -8.37 12.72 -38.13
C GLU A 490 -8.91 11.54 -37.33
N ASN A 491 -10.16 11.15 -37.61
CA ASN A 491 -10.84 10.07 -36.90
C ASN A 491 -10.28 8.71 -37.34
N ILE A 492 -10.19 7.76 -36.40
CA ILE A 492 -9.75 6.40 -36.70
C ILE A 492 -10.67 5.75 -37.74
N THR A 493 -10.06 5.20 -38.79
CA THR A 493 -10.72 4.41 -39.83
C THR A 493 -10.75 2.93 -39.43
N LEU A 494 -11.89 2.26 -39.59
CA LEU A 494 -12.06 0.84 -39.28
C LEU A 494 -12.04 -0.05 -40.54
N GLU A 495 -11.33 0.38 -41.57
CA GLU A 495 -11.20 -0.35 -42.83
C GLU A 495 -10.46 -1.68 -42.63
N PHE A 496 -10.85 -2.67 -43.42
CA PHE A 496 -10.34 -4.04 -43.33
C PHE A 496 -10.55 -4.67 -41.94
N THR A 497 -11.74 -4.48 -41.36
CA THR A 497 -12.18 -5.19 -40.15
C THR A 497 -13.48 -5.96 -40.39
N PRO A 498 -13.72 -7.06 -39.67
CA PRO A 498 -14.92 -7.89 -39.86
C PRO A 498 -16.22 -7.12 -39.56
N PRO A 499 -17.34 -7.42 -40.27
CA PRO A 499 -18.64 -6.78 -40.02
C PRO A 499 -19.21 -6.99 -38.62
N ASP A 500 -18.87 -8.11 -37.98
CA ASP A 500 -19.36 -8.51 -36.66
C ASP A 500 -18.45 -8.09 -35.50
N ALA A 501 -17.37 -7.35 -35.78
CA ALA A 501 -16.42 -6.89 -34.77
C ALA A 501 -17.07 -5.93 -33.77
N GLN A 502 -16.81 -6.15 -32.47
CA GLN A 502 -17.46 -5.42 -31.37
C GLN A 502 -16.48 -4.66 -30.46
N MET A 503 -15.18 -4.93 -30.60
CA MET A 503 -14.10 -4.22 -29.90
C MET A 503 -12.95 -3.96 -30.85
N PHE A 504 -12.35 -2.78 -30.74
CA PHE A 504 -11.30 -2.28 -31.62
C PHE A 504 -10.18 -1.65 -30.80
N LEU A 505 -8.96 -2.10 -31.01
CA LEU A 505 -7.75 -1.53 -30.43
C LEU A 505 -6.89 -0.94 -31.55
N PHE A 506 -6.77 0.39 -31.57
CA PHE A 506 -5.87 1.12 -32.43
C PHE A 506 -4.56 1.43 -31.71
N LEU A 507 -3.44 1.24 -32.39
CA LEU A 507 -2.08 1.42 -31.87
C LEU A 507 -1.21 2.12 -32.93
N ARG A 508 -0.19 2.85 -32.48
CA ARG A 508 0.90 3.37 -33.33
C ARG A 508 2.24 2.73 -32.95
N PRO A 509 2.52 1.48 -33.37
CA PRO A 509 3.71 0.73 -32.96
C PRO A 509 5.02 1.49 -33.09
N LYS A 510 5.31 2.05 -34.27
CA LYS A 510 6.52 2.83 -34.54
C LYS A 510 6.66 4.03 -33.60
N SER A 511 5.59 4.80 -33.41
CA SER A 511 5.59 5.98 -32.54
C SER A 511 5.85 5.60 -31.08
N ILE A 512 5.19 4.55 -30.59
CA ILE A 512 5.39 4.04 -29.22
C ILE A 512 6.83 3.54 -29.01
N SER A 513 7.40 2.83 -29.99
CA SER A 513 8.77 2.31 -29.90
C SER A 513 9.83 3.41 -29.95
N GLN A 514 9.60 4.48 -30.71
CA GLN A 514 10.55 5.58 -30.88
C GLN A 514 10.54 6.56 -29.71
N ASP A 515 9.40 6.67 -29.01
CA ASP A 515 9.30 7.50 -27.81
C ASP A 515 10.01 6.84 -26.60
N PRO A 516 10.88 7.55 -25.86
CA PRO A 516 11.60 6.99 -24.72
C PRO A 516 10.68 6.50 -23.58
N GLU A 517 9.53 7.14 -23.37
CA GLU A 517 8.54 6.73 -22.38
C GLU A 517 7.64 5.62 -22.94
N GLY A 518 7.29 5.67 -24.22
CA GLY A 518 6.60 4.58 -24.93
C GLY A 518 7.36 3.25 -24.85
N ALA A 519 8.68 3.27 -25.08
CA ALA A 519 9.54 2.10 -24.93
C ALA A 519 9.56 1.55 -23.48
N LYS A 520 9.46 2.42 -22.47
CA LYS A 520 9.32 2.00 -21.06
C LYS A 520 7.95 1.40 -20.77
N VAL A 521 6.87 1.95 -21.34
CA VAL A 521 5.52 1.40 -21.24
C VAL A 521 5.48 -0.01 -21.80
N LEU A 522 6.08 -0.24 -22.98
CA LEU A 522 6.19 -1.58 -23.55
C LEU A 522 6.91 -2.55 -22.60
N ARG A 523 8.05 -2.15 -22.01
CA ARG A 523 8.76 -2.99 -21.02
C ARG A 523 7.95 -3.21 -19.73
N ALA A 524 7.15 -2.23 -19.30
CA ALA A 524 6.33 -2.30 -18.10
C ALA A 524 5.20 -3.34 -18.20
N LEU A 525 4.80 -3.72 -19.42
CA LEU A 525 3.85 -4.81 -19.66
C LEU A 525 4.43 -6.20 -19.32
N GLY A 526 5.74 -6.32 -19.09
CA GLY A 526 6.37 -7.55 -18.60
C GLY A 526 6.09 -8.77 -19.50
N PRO A 527 5.59 -9.90 -18.97
CA PRO A 527 5.29 -11.11 -19.74
C PRO A 527 4.34 -10.91 -20.92
N LEU A 528 3.46 -9.89 -20.86
CA LEU A 528 2.61 -9.55 -22.00
C LEU A 528 3.43 -9.02 -23.17
N TYR A 529 4.45 -8.20 -22.90
CA TYR A 529 5.30 -7.68 -23.97
C TYR A 529 6.11 -8.78 -24.63
N ASP A 530 6.66 -9.72 -23.85
CA ASP A 530 7.37 -10.88 -24.39
C ASP A 530 6.45 -11.73 -25.28
N SER A 531 5.21 -11.94 -24.83
CA SER A 531 4.21 -12.69 -25.59
C SER A 531 3.78 -11.98 -26.86
N LEU A 532 3.66 -10.64 -26.81
CA LEU A 532 3.38 -9.81 -27.98
C LEU A 532 4.54 -9.89 -28.98
N GLN A 533 5.78 -9.69 -28.54
CA GLN A 533 6.97 -9.81 -29.39
C GLN A 533 7.04 -11.18 -30.07
N HIS A 534 6.80 -12.25 -29.32
CA HIS A 534 6.77 -13.60 -29.87
C HIS A 534 5.68 -13.77 -30.93
N GLY A 535 4.49 -13.25 -30.67
CA GLY A 535 3.39 -13.29 -31.62
C GLY A 535 3.69 -12.55 -32.94
N PHE A 536 4.21 -11.32 -32.85
CA PHE A 536 4.60 -10.53 -34.03
C PHE A 536 5.75 -11.19 -34.81
N GLN A 537 6.72 -11.79 -34.10
CA GLN A 537 7.80 -12.54 -34.72
C GLN A 537 7.26 -13.74 -35.51
N GLN A 538 6.26 -14.43 -35.00
CA GLN A 538 5.65 -15.56 -35.70
C GLN A 538 4.79 -15.13 -36.90
N LEU A 539 4.07 -14.01 -36.79
CA LEU A 539 3.38 -13.38 -37.93
C LEU A 539 4.36 -12.77 -38.95
N LYS A 540 5.66 -12.71 -38.61
CA LYS A 540 6.74 -12.03 -39.35
C LYS A 540 6.47 -10.54 -39.57
N LEU A 541 5.57 -9.95 -38.79
CA LEU A 541 5.21 -8.54 -38.92
C LEU A 541 6.24 -7.65 -38.24
N PRO A 542 6.84 -6.67 -38.95
CA PRO A 542 7.81 -5.76 -38.37
C PRO A 542 7.10 -4.67 -37.54
N TRP A 543 7.05 -4.85 -36.22
CA TRP A 543 6.42 -3.91 -35.27
C TRP A 543 6.87 -2.45 -35.48
N ASP A 544 8.17 -2.20 -35.64
CA ASP A 544 8.73 -0.83 -35.75
C ASP A 544 8.54 -0.16 -37.11
N GLN A 545 8.00 -0.87 -38.11
CA GLN A 545 7.71 -0.33 -39.45
C GLN A 545 6.23 0.01 -39.66
N LEU A 546 5.37 -0.33 -38.68
CA LEU A 546 3.93 -0.03 -38.72
C LEU A 546 3.69 1.37 -38.14
N ASP A 547 3.21 2.28 -38.98
CA ASP A 547 2.78 3.62 -38.55
C ASP A 547 1.49 3.54 -37.72
N SER A 548 0.54 2.70 -38.15
CA SER A 548 -0.66 2.40 -37.38
C SER A 548 -1.10 0.94 -37.53
N MET A 549 -1.80 0.46 -36.52
CA MET A 549 -2.33 -0.89 -36.47
C MET A 549 -3.67 -0.90 -35.74
N LEU A 550 -4.64 -1.57 -36.34
CA LEU A 550 -5.97 -1.78 -35.81
C LEU A 550 -6.20 -3.27 -35.55
N VAL A 551 -6.57 -3.62 -34.33
CA VAL A 551 -6.93 -4.98 -33.92
C VAL A 551 -8.42 -5.03 -33.63
N ALA A 552 -9.16 -5.82 -34.39
CA ALA A 552 -10.60 -6.00 -34.27
C ALA A 552 -10.91 -7.37 -33.65
N PHE A 553 -11.88 -7.39 -32.73
CA PHE A 553 -12.32 -8.57 -32.01
C PHE A 553 -13.77 -8.90 -32.37
N SER A 554 -13.97 -10.11 -32.87
CA SER A 554 -15.28 -10.64 -33.28
C SER A 554 -15.73 -11.78 -32.36
N PRO A 555 -17.04 -11.91 -32.09
CA PRO A 555 -17.60 -12.95 -31.24
C PRO A 555 -17.40 -14.35 -31.85
N GLN A 556 -17.29 -15.38 -30.99
CA GLN A 556 -17.17 -16.78 -31.40
C GLN A 556 -18.02 -17.68 -30.49
N ASP A 557 -18.71 -18.67 -31.07
CA ASP A 557 -19.65 -19.55 -30.33
C ASP A 557 -18.96 -20.42 -29.27
N ILE A 558 -17.76 -20.90 -29.57
CA ILE A 558 -16.94 -21.74 -28.69
C ILE A 558 -15.50 -21.29 -28.81
N GLY A 559 -14.91 -20.91 -27.68
CA GLY A 559 -13.53 -20.48 -27.60
C GLY A 559 -13.35 -18.95 -27.55
N PRO A 560 -12.08 -18.51 -27.49
CA PRO A 560 -11.70 -17.10 -27.48
C PRO A 560 -12.18 -16.36 -28.73
N PRO A 561 -12.39 -15.02 -28.66
CA PRO A 561 -12.87 -14.26 -29.79
C PRO A 561 -11.92 -14.31 -30.98
N ARG A 562 -12.49 -14.22 -32.18
CA ARG A 562 -11.71 -14.12 -33.42
C ARG A 562 -11.03 -12.76 -33.50
N VAL A 563 -9.78 -12.73 -33.95
CA VAL A 563 -8.96 -11.52 -33.99
C VAL A 563 -8.52 -11.22 -35.41
N THR A 564 -8.75 -10.00 -35.86
CA THR A 564 -8.27 -9.49 -37.15
C THR A 564 -7.34 -8.30 -36.92
N ILE A 565 -6.20 -8.28 -37.63
CA ILE A 565 -5.20 -7.23 -37.55
C ILE A 565 -5.11 -6.53 -38.91
N SER A 566 -5.45 -5.23 -38.95
CA SER A 566 -5.27 -4.35 -40.11
C SER A 566 -4.10 -3.40 -39.82
N GLY A 567 -3.00 -3.51 -40.58
CA GLY A 567 -1.78 -2.75 -40.37
C GLY A 567 -1.48 -1.80 -41.53
N ILE A 568 -1.00 -0.61 -41.23
CA ILE A 568 -0.51 0.37 -42.20
C ILE A 568 0.98 0.61 -41.97
N PHE A 569 1.79 0.29 -42.98
CA PHE A 569 3.22 0.57 -42.98
C PHE A 569 3.50 2.06 -43.13
N ASP A 570 4.62 2.53 -42.61
CA ASP A 570 5.06 3.92 -42.79
C ASP A 570 5.30 4.29 -44.27
N SER A 571 5.66 3.30 -45.07
CA SER A 571 6.05 3.42 -46.48
C SER A 571 5.60 2.21 -47.29
N GLU A 572 5.29 2.44 -48.58
CA GLU A 572 5.01 1.37 -49.53
C GLU A 572 6.22 0.44 -49.72
N ALA A 573 7.43 1.02 -49.67
CA ALA A 573 8.68 0.26 -49.73
C ALA A 573 8.79 -0.75 -48.57
N GLY A 574 8.51 -0.34 -47.33
CA GLY A 574 8.53 -1.23 -46.16
C GLY A 574 7.52 -2.37 -46.28
N ARG A 575 6.31 -2.09 -46.77
CA ARG A 575 5.31 -3.15 -47.05
C ARG A 575 5.82 -4.14 -48.10
N ASN A 576 6.38 -3.64 -49.20
CA ASN A 576 6.86 -4.51 -50.29
C ASN A 576 8.09 -5.34 -49.87
N GLU A 577 8.96 -4.77 -49.03
CA GLU A 577 10.06 -5.51 -48.38
C GLU A 577 9.51 -6.64 -47.50
N PHE A 578 8.51 -6.35 -46.66
CA PHE A 578 7.83 -7.37 -45.87
C PHE A 578 7.21 -8.46 -46.75
N LEU A 579 6.48 -8.10 -47.81
CA LEU A 579 5.87 -9.07 -48.73
C LEU A 579 6.91 -9.96 -49.43
N SER A 580 8.12 -9.44 -49.69
CA SER A 580 9.22 -10.25 -50.23
C SER A 580 9.80 -11.28 -49.23
N SER A 581 9.57 -11.07 -47.93
CA SER A 581 10.01 -11.97 -46.86
C SER A 581 9.06 -13.15 -46.61
N VAL A 582 7.85 -13.10 -47.18
CA VAL A 582 6.80 -14.11 -47.03
C VAL A 582 6.43 -14.73 -48.38
N THR A 583 6.02 -16.00 -48.38
CA THR A 583 5.59 -16.67 -49.62
C THR A 583 4.16 -16.25 -49.94
N THR A 584 4.00 -15.36 -50.91
CA THR A 584 2.70 -14.86 -51.36
C THR A 584 2.14 -15.62 -52.56
N SER A 585 0.81 -15.72 -52.65
CA SER A 585 0.06 -16.12 -53.84
C SER A 585 -0.80 -14.97 -54.36
N ALA A 586 -0.94 -14.85 -55.68
CA ALA A 586 -1.83 -13.86 -56.28
C ALA A 586 -3.30 -14.24 -55.99
N SER A 587 -4.12 -13.24 -55.65
CA SER A 587 -5.55 -13.39 -55.43
C SER A 587 -6.31 -12.22 -56.06
N GLU A 588 -7.63 -12.31 -56.12
CA GLU A 588 -8.45 -11.22 -56.66
C GLU A 588 -8.33 -9.96 -55.79
N GLY A 589 -7.82 -8.87 -56.37
CA GLY A 589 -7.67 -7.57 -55.70
C GLY A 589 -6.45 -7.41 -54.78
N GLY A 590 -5.53 -8.39 -54.74
CA GLY A 590 -4.31 -8.29 -53.94
C GLY A 590 -3.53 -9.60 -53.80
N GLN A 591 -2.53 -9.58 -52.91
CA GLN A 591 -1.67 -10.73 -52.62
C GLN A 591 -2.08 -11.40 -51.30
N ARG A 592 -2.06 -12.73 -51.23
CA ARG A 592 -2.32 -13.50 -49.99
C ARG A 592 -1.09 -14.25 -49.52
N TRP A 593 -0.94 -14.45 -48.22
CA TRP A 593 0.07 -15.34 -47.66
C TRP A 593 -0.47 -16.10 -46.45
N GLN A 594 0.17 -17.21 -46.10
CA GLN A 594 -0.17 -17.94 -44.89
C GLN A 594 0.44 -17.22 -43.68
N ALA A 595 -0.41 -16.77 -42.74
CA ALA A 595 0.01 -16.04 -41.54
C ALA A 595 -0.27 -16.90 -40.31
N GLY A 596 0.71 -17.70 -39.87
CA GLY A 596 0.47 -18.71 -38.84
C GLY A 596 -0.37 -19.90 -39.33
N SER A 597 -0.96 -20.67 -38.41
CA SER A 597 -1.73 -21.89 -38.70
C SER A 597 -3.23 -21.68 -38.91
N SER A 598 -3.83 -20.66 -38.30
CA SER A 598 -5.28 -20.38 -38.39
C SER A 598 -5.63 -19.03 -39.02
N HIS A 599 -4.64 -18.24 -39.44
CA HIS A 599 -4.86 -16.94 -40.07
C HIS A 599 -4.24 -16.87 -41.47
N VAL A 600 -4.79 -15.98 -42.29
CA VAL A 600 -4.34 -15.68 -43.65
C VAL A 600 -4.08 -14.19 -43.73
N GLY A 601 -2.95 -13.83 -44.32
CA GLY A 601 -2.62 -12.46 -44.65
C GLY A 601 -3.12 -12.08 -46.03
N PHE A 602 -3.55 -10.83 -46.18
CA PHE A 602 -3.96 -10.20 -47.43
C PHE A 602 -3.38 -8.80 -47.54
N ALA A 603 -2.81 -8.48 -48.70
CA ALA A 603 -2.28 -7.17 -49.04
C ALA A 603 -3.05 -6.64 -50.26
N PRO A 604 -3.95 -5.65 -50.08
CA PRO A 604 -4.71 -5.06 -51.18
C PRO A 604 -3.79 -4.32 -52.16
N ASP A 605 -4.09 -4.41 -53.46
CA ASP A 605 -3.38 -3.63 -54.49
C ASP A 605 -3.81 -2.15 -54.47
N ALA A 606 -5.06 -1.89 -54.10
CA ALA A 606 -5.62 -0.53 -54.03
C ALA A 606 -5.04 0.31 -52.87
N GLU A 607 -4.45 -0.33 -51.86
CA GLU A 607 -3.88 0.33 -50.69
C GLU A 607 -2.42 -0.09 -50.47
N PRO A 608 -1.46 0.63 -51.07
CA PRO A 608 -0.06 0.18 -51.20
C PRO A 608 0.71 0.14 -49.88
N LYS A 609 0.13 0.61 -48.77
CA LYS A 609 0.73 0.54 -47.42
C LYS A 609 0.01 -0.43 -46.48
N ARG A 610 -1.17 -0.94 -46.86
CA ARG A 610 -2.01 -1.74 -45.97
C ARG A 610 -1.74 -3.23 -46.10
N ILE A 611 -1.91 -3.91 -44.98
CA ILE A 611 -2.05 -5.35 -44.86
C ILE A 611 -3.21 -5.70 -43.92
N CYS A 612 -3.76 -6.90 -44.06
CA CYS A 612 -4.77 -7.47 -43.19
C CYS A 612 -4.39 -8.90 -42.86
N ILE A 613 -4.40 -9.30 -41.58
CA ILE A 613 -4.22 -10.67 -41.11
C ILE A 613 -5.48 -11.07 -40.37
N SER A 614 -6.15 -12.12 -40.83
CA SER A 614 -7.48 -12.48 -40.37
C SER A 614 -7.69 -13.99 -40.48
N PRO A 615 -8.60 -14.59 -39.68
CA PRO A 615 -9.13 -15.91 -39.99
C PRO A 615 -9.68 -15.96 -41.42
N PRO A 616 -9.59 -17.11 -42.12
CA PRO A 616 -10.03 -17.23 -43.51
C PRO A 616 -11.48 -16.78 -43.76
N ASP A 617 -12.40 -17.14 -42.86
CA ASP A 617 -13.83 -16.83 -42.99
C ASP A 617 -14.09 -15.32 -42.83
N ASP A 618 -13.43 -14.68 -41.86
CA ASP A 618 -13.52 -13.24 -41.64
C ASP A 618 -12.89 -12.46 -42.80
N LEU A 619 -11.77 -12.94 -43.36
CA LEU A 619 -11.13 -12.33 -44.52
C LEU A 619 -12.07 -12.36 -45.74
N GLN A 620 -12.82 -13.45 -45.93
CA GLN A 620 -13.79 -13.53 -47.01
C GLN A 620 -14.86 -12.44 -46.86
N GLN A 621 -15.43 -12.27 -45.67
CA GLN A 621 -16.45 -11.24 -45.39
C GLN A 621 -15.89 -9.82 -45.62
N ILE A 622 -14.65 -9.55 -45.20
CA ILE A 622 -13.98 -8.26 -45.43
C ILE A 622 -13.86 -7.96 -46.93
N LEU A 623 -13.51 -8.96 -47.73
CA LEU A 623 -13.37 -8.78 -49.18
C LEU A 623 -14.71 -8.64 -49.90
N GLU A 624 -15.78 -9.26 -49.42
CA GLU A 624 -17.14 -9.09 -49.95
C GLU A 624 -17.62 -7.64 -49.86
N ILE A 625 -17.26 -6.93 -48.78
CA ILE A 625 -17.51 -5.49 -48.60
C ILE A 625 -16.38 -4.59 -49.14
N ARG A 626 -15.41 -5.18 -49.86
CA ARG A 626 -14.24 -4.48 -50.46
C ARG A 626 -13.41 -3.68 -49.45
N GLY A 627 -13.26 -4.20 -48.23
CA GLY A 627 -12.46 -3.56 -47.17
C GLY A 627 -13.11 -2.32 -46.53
N ALA A 628 -14.36 -1.98 -46.88
CA ALA A 628 -15.10 -0.88 -46.30
C ALA A 628 -15.24 -1.04 -44.76
N PRO A 629 -15.35 0.07 -44.00
CA PRO A 629 -15.54 -0.01 -42.56
C PRO A 629 -16.88 -0.70 -42.21
N PRO A 630 -16.95 -1.46 -41.11
CA PRO A 630 -18.15 -2.19 -40.71
C PRO A 630 -19.28 -1.25 -40.26
N LEU A 631 -20.52 -1.73 -40.34
CA LEU A 631 -21.67 -1.00 -39.82
C LEU A 631 -21.71 -1.09 -38.29
N LEU A 632 -21.29 0.00 -37.63
CA LEU A 632 -21.25 0.06 -36.18
C LEU A 632 -22.60 0.41 -35.55
N LYS A 633 -22.80 -0.04 -34.30
CA LYS A 633 -23.87 0.48 -33.45
C LYS A 633 -23.73 2.00 -33.34
N ARG A 634 -24.86 2.73 -33.35
CA ARG A 634 -24.92 4.20 -33.33
C ARG A 634 -23.97 4.85 -32.32
N GLN A 635 -23.90 4.32 -31.09
CA GLN A 635 -23.08 4.89 -30.03
C GLN A 635 -21.58 4.64 -30.26
N VAL A 636 -21.21 3.48 -30.77
CA VAL A 636 -19.81 3.13 -31.09
C VAL A 636 -19.32 4.00 -32.26
N GLU A 637 -20.14 4.18 -33.30
CA GLU A 637 -19.82 5.08 -34.42
C GLU A 637 -19.64 6.52 -33.97
N LYS A 638 -20.50 6.98 -33.06
CA LYS A 638 -20.40 8.32 -32.49
C LYS A 638 -19.08 8.51 -31.72
N LEU A 639 -18.64 7.51 -30.95
CA LEU A 639 -17.35 7.58 -30.26
C LEU A 639 -16.17 7.49 -31.24
N ARG A 640 -16.28 6.70 -32.31
CA ARG A 640 -15.29 6.68 -33.40
C ARG A 640 -15.13 8.07 -34.04
N GLN A 641 -16.21 8.82 -34.20
CA GLN A 641 -16.16 10.19 -34.74
C GLN A 641 -15.50 11.21 -33.81
N LEU A 642 -15.31 10.87 -32.54
CA LEU A 642 -14.59 11.67 -31.54
C LEU A 642 -13.16 11.18 -31.30
N SER A 643 -12.73 10.12 -32.01
CA SER A 643 -11.38 9.57 -31.88
C SER A 643 -10.35 10.41 -32.62
N ASP A 644 -9.09 10.24 -32.26
CA ASP A 644 -7.95 10.96 -32.83
C ASP A 644 -6.88 9.92 -33.20
N GLN A 645 -6.60 9.77 -34.50
CA GLN A 645 -5.64 8.80 -35.02
C GLN A 645 -4.18 9.15 -34.69
N ASP A 646 -3.89 10.37 -34.25
CA ASP A 646 -2.55 10.74 -33.80
C ASP A 646 -2.24 10.24 -32.38
N ARG A 647 -3.24 9.76 -31.66
CA ARG A 647 -3.07 9.10 -30.35
C ARG A 647 -2.22 7.83 -30.51
N HIS A 648 -1.42 7.56 -29.49
CA HIS A 648 -0.59 6.37 -29.45
C HIS A 648 -1.42 5.09 -29.30
N VAL A 649 -2.47 5.14 -28.48
CA VAL A 649 -3.37 4.00 -28.20
C VAL A 649 -4.80 4.50 -28.13
N THR A 650 -5.73 3.84 -28.83
CA THR A 650 -7.17 4.07 -28.66
C THR A 650 -7.90 2.74 -28.61
N LEU A 651 -8.63 2.50 -27.53
CA LEU A 651 -9.54 1.39 -27.38
C LEU A 651 -10.98 1.89 -27.57
N LEU A 652 -11.73 1.23 -28.45
CA LEU A 652 -13.15 1.48 -28.68
C LEU A 652 -13.91 0.17 -28.48
N LEU A 653 -14.88 0.14 -27.57
CA LEU A 653 -15.61 -1.09 -27.28
C LEU A 653 -17.08 -0.86 -26.88
N ASP A 654 -17.87 -1.90 -27.09
CA ASP A 654 -19.12 -2.14 -26.36
C ASP A 654 -18.79 -2.89 -25.05
N PRO A 655 -19.00 -2.29 -23.85
CA PRO A 655 -18.71 -2.95 -22.58
C PRO A 655 -19.48 -4.27 -22.35
N HIS A 656 -20.59 -4.50 -23.04
CA HIS A 656 -21.32 -5.77 -22.95
C HIS A 656 -20.53 -6.94 -23.54
N PHE A 657 -19.73 -6.69 -24.58
CA PHE A 657 -18.92 -7.70 -25.23
C PHE A 657 -17.96 -8.40 -24.25
N LEU A 658 -17.31 -7.64 -23.35
CA LEU A 658 -16.41 -8.19 -22.33
C LEU A 658 -17.10 -9.13 -21.32
N ASN A 659 -18.44 -9.10 -21.24
CA ASN A 659 -19.24 -9.90 -20.30
C ASN A 659 -19.98 -11.08 -20.97
N ALA A 660 -20.09 -11.06 -22.29
CA ALA A 660 -20.73 -12.09 -23.09
C ALA A 660 -19.68 -12.80 -23.95
N ASP A 661 -19.72 -12.61 -25.26
CA ASP A 661 -18.93 -13.34 -26.25
C ASP A 661 -17.41 -13.06 -26.17
N GLY A 662 -17.02 -11.92 -25.58
CA GLY A 662 -15.63 -11.53 -25.37
C GLY A 662 -15.04 -11.97 -24.03
N ARG A 663 -15.77 -12.73 -23.20
CA ARG A 663 -15.30 -13.13 -21.86
C ARG A 663 -14.00 -13.92 -21.91
N GLU A 664 -13.85 -14.80 -22.90
CA GLU A 664 -12.65 -15.61 -23.08
C GLU A 664 -11.45 -14.82 -23.64
N ALA A 665 -11.61 -13.53 -23.96
CA ALA A 665 -10.47 -12.63 -24.16
C ALA A 665 -9.70 -12.34 -22.85
N LEU A 666 -10.34 -12.58 -21.70
CA LEU A 666 -9.84 -12.32 -20.36
C LEU A 666 -9.54 -13.64 -19.65
N THR A 667 -8.45 -14.30 -20.02
CA THR A 667 -8.00 -15.55 -19.39
C THR A 667 -6.81 -15.35 -18.46
N GLY A 668 -6.54 -16.35 -17.62
CA GLY A 668 -5.43 -16.33 -16.68
C GLY A 668 -5.54 -15.20 -15.64
N PRO A 669 -4.45 -14.48 -15.33
CA PRO A 669 -4.48 -13.39 -14.34
C PRO A 669 -5.49 -12.27 -14.65
N TYR A 670 -5.85 -12.07 -15.92
CA TYR A 670 -6.71 -10.97 -16.38
C TYR A 670 -8.21 -11.24 -16.23
N GLU A 671 -8.64 -12.46 -15.85
CA GLU A 671 -10.06 -12.67 -15.50
C GLU A 671 -10.45 -11.80 -14.28
N LYS A 672 -9.48 -11.51 -13.39
CA LYS A 672 -9.67 -10.73 -12.16
C LYS A 672 -10.11 -9.28 -12.40
N ILE A 673 -9.78 -8.70 -13.55
CA ILE A 673 -10.08 -7.29 -13.86
C ILE A 673 -11.42 -7.09 -14.56
N ARG A 674 -12.11 -8.17 -14.97
CA ARG A 674 -13.40 -8.09 -15.69
C ARG A 674 -14.51 -7.40 -14.88
N LEU A 675 -14.75 -7.88 -13.66
CA LEU A 675 -15.78 -7.30 -12.78
C LEU A 675 -15.46 -5.85 -12.37
N PRO A 676 -14.20 -5.51 -12.00
CA PRO A 676 -13.81 -4.12 -11.82
C PRO A 676 -14.15 -3.23 -13.03
N ILE A 677 -13.90 -3.71 -14.26
CA ILE A 677 -14.18 -2.94 -15.50
C ILE A 677 -15.66 -2.60 -15.59
N GLN A 678 -16.50 -3.58 -15.31
CA GLN A 678 -17.94 -3.40 -15.28
C GLN A 678 -18.38 -2.40 -14.19
N ASP A 679 -17.87 -2.52 -12.97
CA ASP A 679 -18.27 -1.68 -11.84
C ASP A 679 -17.90 -0.20 -12.05
N PHE A 680 -16.71 0.07 -12.60
CA PHE A 680 -16.25 1.43 -12.84
C PHE A 680 -16.92 2.08 -14.06
N LEU A 681 -17.20 1.34 -15.15
CA LEU A 681 -18.00 1.89 -16.25
C LEU A 681 -19.46 2.14 -15.79
N GLY A 682 -20.00 1.20 -15.02
CA GLY A 682 -21.35 1.25 -14.46
C GLY A 682 -22.42 0.72 -15.38
N GLU A 683 -23.64 0.64 -14.84
CA GLU A 683 -24.80 0.19 -15.59
C GLU A 683 -25.26 1.25 -16.60
N GLY A 684 -25.71 0.79 -17.78
CA GLY A 684 -26.31 1.66 -18.80
C GLY A 684 -25.34 2.32 -19.79
N ILE A 685 -24.03 2.02 -19.72
CA ILE A 685 -23.07 2.39 -20.77
C ILE A 685 -23.27 1.49 -21.99
N GLN A 686 -23.43 2.11 -23.16
CA GLN A 686 -23.61 1.43 -24.45
C GLN A 686 -22.35 1.41 -25.31
N ALA A 687 -21.43 2.37 -25.10
CA ALA A 687 -20.13 2.38 -25.74
C ALA A 687 -19.13 3.15 -24.86
N ALA A 688 -17.87 2.72 -24.91
CA ALA A 688 -16.75 3.39 -24.25
C ALA A 688 -15.57 3.52 -25.22
N SER A 689 -14.87 4.66 -25.15
CA SER A 689 -13.62 4.87 -25.88
C SER A 689 -12.57 5.47 -24.97
N LEU A 690 -11.41 4.81 -24.86
CA LEU A 690 -10.27 5.26 -24.09
C LEU A 690 -9.10 5.52 -25.04
N SER A 691 -8.59 6.76 -25.07
CA SER A 691 -7.42 7.13 -25.87
C SER A 691 -6.29 7.65 -24.99
N LEU A 692 -5.05 7.23 -25.27
CA LEU A 692 -3.84 7.65 -24.57
C LEU A 692 -2.82 8.24 -25.53
N ASN A 693 -2.13 9.28 -25.07
CA ASN A 693 -0.95 9.83 -25.69
C ASN A 693 0.25 9.71 -24.73
N ILE A 694 1.31 9.06 -25.18
CA ILE A 694 2.53 8.81 -24.40
C ILE A 694 3.65 9.60 -25.07
N GLY A 695 4.15 10.66 -24.43
CA GLY A 695 5.21 11.51 -24.97
C GLY A 695 5.64 12.59 -23.98
N GLU A 696 5.76 13.85 -24.43
CA GLU A 696 6.12 15.01 -23.57
C GLU A 696 5.20 15.22 -22.37
N SER A 697 3.97 14.71 -22.45
CA SER A 697 3.07 14.52 -21.31
C SER A 697 2.32 13.21 -21.49
N PHE A 698 1.90 12.61 -20.37
CA PHE A 698 1.00 11.47 -20.41
C PHE A 698 -0.44 11.97 -20.35
N TYR A 699 -1.10 12.01 -21.51
CA TYR A 699 -2.48 12.44 -21.64
C TYR A 699 -3.40 11.24 -21.86
N GLY A 700 -4.58 11.26 -21.26
CA GLY A 700 -5.62 10.27 -21.53
C GLY A 700 -7.01 10.87 -21.52
N GLU A 701 -7.90 10.28 -22.32
CA GLU A 701 -9.31 10.66 -22.39
C GLU A 701 -10.21 9.43 -22.49
N LEU A 702 -11.30 9.46 -21.75
CA LEU A 702 -12.34 8.44 -21.70
C LEU A 702 -13.67 9.06 -22.09
N PHE A 703 -14.20 8.63 -23.22
CA PHE A 703 -15.55 8.94 -23.66
C PHE A 703 -16.53 7.82 -23.28
N LEU A 704 -17.68 8.19 -22.74
CA LEU A 704 -18.76 7.27 -22.38
C LEU A 704 -20.07 7.71 -23.01
N ALA A 705 -20.69 6.78 -23.74
CA ALA A 705 -22.03 6.95 -24.30
C ALA A 705 -23.02 6.08 -23.52
N SER A 706 -24.06 6.69 -22.95
CA SER A 706 -25.13 5.99 -22.23
C SER A 706 -26.46 6.02 -22.97
N THR A 707 -27.48 5.38 -22.39
CA THR A 707 -28.89 5.62 -22.77
C THR A 707 -29.29 7.08 -22.51
N LEU A 708 -30.34 7.54 -23.18
CA LEU A 708 -30.83 8.93 -23.18
C LEU A 708 -31.33 9.43 -21.80
N ASP A 709 -31.41 8.55 -20.81
CA ASP A 709 -32.09 8.81 -19.53
C ASP A 709 -31.16 9.45 -18.49
N ARG A 710 -29.86 9.58 -18.78
CA ARG A 710 -28.85 10.21 -17.91
C ARG A 710 -28.18 11.39 -18.59
N ALA A 711 -28.00 12.49 -17.84
CA ALA A 711 -27.25 13.63 -18.34
C ALA A 711 -25.76 13.28 -18.47
N PRO A 712 -25.09 13.59 -19.60
CA PRO A 712 -23.68 13.25 -19.83
C PRO A 712 -22.74 13.78 -18.74
N LYS A 713 -22.99 15.00 -18.26
CA LYS A 713 -22.19 15.61 -17.19
C LYS A 713 -22.29 14.83 -15.87
N GLN A 714 -23.49 14.38 -15.51
CA GLN A 714 -23.71 13.53 -14.33
C GLN A 714 -23.00 12.19 -14.47
N LEU A 715 -23.01 11.61 -15.68
CA LEU A 715 -22.29 10.37 -15.95
C LEU A 715 -20.77 10.53 -15.80
N ALA A 716 -20.21 11.64 -16.27
CA ALA A 716 -18.80 11.97 -16.09
C ALA A 716 -18.46 12.17 -14.60
N GLU A 717 -19.31 12.88 -13.86
CA GLU A 717 -19.18 13.07 -12.40
C GLU A 717 -19.25 11.75 -11.62
N ASP A 718 -20.20 10.87 -11.94
CA ASP A 718 -20.33 9.53 -11.36
C ASP A 718 -19.07 8.68 -11.59
N CYS A 719 -18.51 8.75 -12.81
CA CYS A 719 -17.30 8.01 -13.16
C CYS A 719 -16.05 8.61 -12.47
N ARG A 720 -15.94 9.93 -12.37
CA ARG A 720 -14.90 10.59 -11.55
C ARG A 720 -15.04 10.26 -10.07
N SER A 721 -16.25 10.19 -9.53
CA SER A 721 -16.48 9.76 -8.15
C SER A 721 -15.93 8.36 -7.92
N ARG A 722 -16.18 7.44 -8.86
CA ARG A 722 -15.63 6.07 -8.82
C ARG A 722 -14.11 6.05 -8.96
N LEU A 723 -13.53 6.92 -9.80
CA LEU A 723 -12.08 7.13 -9.87
C LEU A 723 -11.49 7.60 -8.52
N GLY A 724 -12.22 8.42 -7.76
CA GLY A 724 -11.82 8.88 -6.43
C GLY A 724 -11.93 7.81 -5.33
N GLU A 725 -12.72 6.77 -5.55
CA GLU A 725 -12.72 5.58 -4.67
C GLU A 725 -11.54 4.64 -4.97
N LEU A 726 -10.95 4.74 -6.18
CA LEU A 726 -9.87 3.85 -6.62
C LEU A 726 -8.60 3.88 -5.75
N PRO A 727 -8.14 4.95 -5.08
CA PRO A 727 -6.94 4.88 -4.22
C PRO A 727 -7.12 4.04 -2.95
N GLU A 728 -8.25 4.21 -2.25
CA GLU A 728 -8.60 3.36 -1.10
C GLU A 728 -8.84 1.93 -1.59
N GLN A 729 -9.51 1.85 -2.74
CA GLN A 729 -9.53 0.70 -3.61
C GLN A 729 -8.22 0.49 -4.39
N VAL A 730 -7.03 0.83 -3.90
CA VAL A 730 -5.75 0.20 -4.31
C VAL A 730 -5.10 -0.37 -3.06
N ASN A 731 -5.21 0.40 -1.98
CA ASN A 731 -4.67 0.13 -0.67
C ASN A 731 -5.20 -1.16 0.04
N ASN A 732 -6.52 -1.37 0.17
CA ASN A 732 -7.02 -2.61 0.82
C ASN A 732 -6.68 -3.92 0.08
N TYR A 733 -6.57 -3.95 -1.25
CA TYR A 733 -6.13 -5.11 -2.04
C TYR A 733 -4.65 -5.40 -1.79
N LEU A 734 -3.81 -4.37 -1.83
CA LEU A 734 -2.40 -4.49 -1.47
C LEU A 734 -2.22 -5.02 -0.04
N GLY A 735 -3.14 -4.67 0.88
CA GLY A 735 -3.20 -5.24 2.23
C GLY A 735 -3.70 -6.69 2.32
N GLN A 736 -4.27 -7.24 1.26
CA GLN A 736 -4.80 -8.61 1.20
C GLN A 736 -3.86 -9.59 0.48
N ILE A 737 -2.89 -9.10 -0.29
CA ILE A 737 -1.95 -9.92 -1.04
C ILE A 737 -0.56 -9.94 -0.40
N THR A 738 0.19 -11.01 -0.65
CA THR A 738 1.61 -11.07 -0.26
C THR A 738 2.44 -10.32 -1.31
N ILE A 739 2.96 -9.16 -0.92
CA ILE A 739 3.79 -8.33 -1.80
C ILE A 739 5.24 -8.82 -1.71
N ASP A 740 5.79 -9.21 -2.85
CA ASP A 740 7.22 -9.54 -2.95
C ASP A 740 8.09 -8.27 -2.77
N LYS A 741 9.24 -8.44 -2.14
CA LYS A 741 10.21 -7.37 -1.85
C LYS A 741 10.59 -6.55 -3.09
N PHE A 742 10.61 -7.16 -4.28
CA PHE A 742 11.02 -6.51 -5.52
C PHE A 742 10.03 -5.45 -6.00
N TRP A 743 8.72 -5.64 -5.80
CA TRP A 743 7.72 -4.66 -6.23
C TRP A 743 7.07 -3.87 -5.09
N GLN A 744 7.43 -4.16 -3.84
CA GLN A 744 7.01 -3.38 -2.67
C GLN A 744 7.15 -1.85 -2.85
N PRO A 745 8.22 -1.30 -3.45
CA PRO A 745 8.33 0.14 -3.71
C PRO A 745 7.29 0.68 -4.71
N VAL A 746 6.86 -0.15 -5.66
CA VAL A 746 5.82 0.19 -6.65
C VAL A 746 4.44 0.06 -6.00
N ALA A 747 4.20 -1.02 -5.25
CA ALA A 747 2.98 -1.26 -4.50
C ALA A 747 2.64 -0.10 -3.55
N LEU A 748 3.61 0.35 -2.74
CA LEU A 748 3.42 1.44 -1.79
C LEU A 748 3.05 2.77 -2.45
N ARG A 749 3.53 3.02 -3.67
CA ARG A 749 3.23 4.22 -4.45
C ARG A 749 1.95 4.07 -5.26
N PHE A 750 1.44 2.86 -5.45
CA PHE A 750 0.34 2.62 -6.37
C PHE A 750 -0.96 3.35 -6.01
N PRO A 751 -1.43 3.33 -4.74
CA PRO A 751 -2.56 4.16 -4.34
C PRO A 751 -2.34 5.65 -4.62
N LEU A 752 -1.11 6.14 -4.44
CA LEU A 752 -0.76 7.55 -4.68
C LEU A 752 -0.76 7.89 -6.16
N MET A 753 -0.27 6.99 -7.02
CA MET A 753 -0.31 7.18 -8.47
C MET A 753 -1.75 7.28 -8.97
N ILE A 754 -2.67 6.49 -8.39
CA ILE A 754 -4.10 6.57 -8.71
C ILE A 754 -4.76 7.81 -8.11
N SER A 755 -4.37 8.23 -6.91
CA SER A 755 -4.83 9.51 -6.33
C SER A 755 -4.40 10.68 -7.20
N PHE A 756 -3.16 10.68 -7.67
CA PHE A 756 -2.64 11.70 -8.56
C PHE A 756 -3.39 11.71 -9.90
N LEU A 757 -3.69 10.54 -10.48
CA LEU A 757 -4.56 10.43 -11.65
C LEU A 757 -5.96 11.03 -11.39
N TYR A 758 -6.56 10.78 -10.23
CA TYR A 758 -7.84 11.38 -9.85
C TYR A 758 -7.76 12.91 -9.75
N ASP A 759 -6.72 13.44 -9.09
CA ASP A 759 -6.50 14.87 -8.91
C ASP A 759 -6.26 15.59 -10.25
N GLN A 760 -5.57 14.92 -11.17
CA GLN A 760 -5.34 15.40 -12.53
C GLN A 760 -6.51 15.13 -13.49
N SER A 761 -7.55 14.43 -13.07
CA SER A 761 -8.72 14.16 -13.92
C SER A 761 -9.70 15.34 -13.91
N ARG A 762 -10.23 15.66 -15.09
CA ARG A 762 -11.27 16.66 -15.34
C ARG A 762 -12.45 15.97 -16.01
N VAL A 763 -13.65 16.47 -15.76
CA VAL A 763 -14.92 15.93 -16.29
C VAL A 763 -15.65 16.97 -17.10
N GLY A 764 -16.28 16.53 -18.17
CA GLY A 764 -17.10 17.37 -19.03
C GLY A 764 -17.93 16.54 -19.98
N ASN A 765 -18.34 17.16 -21.08
CA ASN A 765 -19.13 16.51 -22.11
C ASN A 765 -18.85 17.11 -23.47
N VAL A 766 -18.91 16.28 -24.49
CA VAL A 766 -18.86 16.69 -25.90
C VAL A 766 -20.19 16.27 -26.53
N GLY A 767 -21.05 17.26 -26.77
CA GLY A 767 -22.46 16.99 -27.10
C GLY A 767 -23.16 16.20 -25.98
N ASP A 768 -23.75 15.08 -26.36
CA ASP A 768 -24.41 14.10 -25.49
C ASP A 768 -23.50 12.94 -25.04
N THR A 769 -22.17 13.08 -25.18
CA THR A 769 -21.18 12.09 -24.70
C THR A 769 -20.47 12.63 -23.46
N ALA A 770 -20.34 11.79 -22.42
CA ALA A 770 -19.57 12.13 -21.23
C ALA A 770 -18.06 12.01 -21.52
N LEU A 771 -17.26 12.95 -21.01
CA LEU A 771 -15.81 12.99 -21.19
C LEU A 771 -15.12 13.09 -19.84
N ILE A 772 -14.08 12.29 -19.67
CA ILE A 772 -13.11 12.41 -18.58
C ILE A 772 -11.73 12.47 -19.21
N ASN A 773 -10.92 13.47 -18.90
CA ASN A 773 -9.54 13.52 -19.39
C ASN A 773 -8.56 13.91 -18.29
N PHE A 774 -7.29 13.57 -18.50
CA PHE A 774 -6.21 13.86 -17.56
C PHE A 774 -4.92 14.19 -18.31
N VAL A 775 -4.05 14.95 -17.66
CA VAL A 775 -2.66 15.18 -18.05
C VAL A 775 -1.78 14.85 -16.85
N MET A 776 -0.74 14.05 -17.06
CA MET A 776 0.24 13.69 -16.04
C MET A 776 1.66 13.82 -16.59
N PRO A 777 2.69 13.86 -15.71
CA PRO A 777 4.08 13.82 -16.15
C PRO A 777 4.36 12.58 -17.02
N PRO A 778 5.31 12.66 -17.98
CA PRO A 778 5.65 11.56 -18.88
C PRO A 778 5.88 10.23 -18.17
N GLN A 779 6.55 10.28 -17.02
CA GLN A 779 6.93 9.10 -16.25
C GLN A 779 5.73 8.39 -15.60
N ALA A 780 4.57 9.05 -15.51
CA ALA A 780 3.38 8.45 -14.93
C ALA A 780 2.87 7.26 -15.76
N ALA A 781 3.07 7.28 -17.07
CA ALA A 781 2.62 6.22 -17.98
C ALA A 781 3.21 4.86 -17.57
N HIS A 782 4.53 4.66 -17.74
CA HIS A 782 5.16 3.36 -17.49
C HIS A 782 5.03 2.91 -16.03
N ASN A 783 5.01 3.83 -15.06
CA ASN A 783 4.84 3.50 -13.64
C ASN A 783 3.44 2.97 -13.32
N LEU A 784 2.40 3.58 -13.89
CA LEU A 784 1.04 3.10 -13.72
C LEU A 784 0.82 1.76 -14.44
N PHE A 785 1.35 1.61 -15.66
CA PHE A 785 1.31 0.33 -16.39
C PHE A 785 2.00 -0.79 -15.62
N LEU A 786 3.21 -0.54 -15.09
CA LEU A 786 3.95 -1.51 -14.31
C LEU A 786 3.19 -1.91 -13.04
N ALA A 787 2.66 -0.93 -12.30
CA ALA A 787 1.95 -1.18 -11.06
C ALA A 787 0.64 -1.97 -11.28
N THR A 788 -0.11 -1.62 -12.33
CA THR A 788 -1.31 -2.36 -12.76
C THR A 788 -0.94 -3.79 -13.13
N GLN A 789 0.12 -3.98 -13.92
CA GLN A 789 0.56 -5.30 -14.35
C GLN A 789 0.92 -6.21 -13.17
N LEU A 790 1.78 -5.70 -12.27
CA LEU A 790 2.22 -6.47 -11.10
C LEU A 790 1.06 -6.80 -10.18
N ALA A 791 0.10 -5.90 -10.02
CA ALA A 791 -1.08 -6.16 -9.21
C ALA A 791 -2.02 -7.21 -9.84
N ILE A 792 -2.13 -7.29 -11.17
CA ILE A 792 -2.92 -8.34 -11.84
C ILE A 792 -2.29 -9.73 -11.65
N GLU A 793 -0.96 -9.79 -11.74
CA GLU A 793 -0.19 -11.05 -11.70
C GLU A 793 -0.14 -11.69 -10.32
N VAL A 794 -0.36 -10.96 -9.22
CA VAL A 794 -0.29 -11.53 -7.87
C VAL A 794 -1.42 -12.56 -7.65
N PRO A 795 -1.11 -13.82 -7.26
CA PRO A 795 -2.12 -14.83 -6.95
C PRO A 795 -3.03 -14.38 -5.80
N ALA A 796 -4.34 -14.65 -5.90
CA ALA A 796 -5.28 -14.29 -4.85
C ALA A 796 -5.22 -15.32 -3.71
N GLY A 797 -4.63 -14.93 -2.57
CA GLY A 797 -4.76 -15.62 -1.28
C GLY A 797 -3.78 -16.77 -1.01
N GLY A 798 -2.98 -16.64 0.06
CA GLY A 798 -2.31 -17.76 0.71
C GLY A 798 -0.86 -17.48 1.12
N ALA A 799 -0.58 -17.58 2.42
CA ALA A 799 0.71 -17.41 3.06
C ALA A 799 1.90 -18.02 2.29
N SER A 800 3.02 -17.30 2.27
CA SER A 800 4.34 -17.90 2.05
C SER A 800 4.57 -18.96 3.12
N ALA A 801 4.34 -20.23 2.78
CA ALA A 801 4.89 -21.33 3.55
C ALA A 801 6.42 -21.24 3.44
N PRO A 802 7.17 -21.41 4.55
CA PRO A 802 8.62 -21.52 4.46
C PRO A 802 8.94 -22.74 3.62
N ALA A 803 9.87 -22.59 2.68
CA ALA A 803 10.44 -23.69 1.95
C ALA A 803 11.07 -24.69 2.94
N THR A 804 10.36 -25.79 3.20
CA THR A 804 10.88 -26.93 3.93
C THR A 804 10.63 -28.19 3.14
N GLY A 805 11.72 -28.89 2.84
CA GLY A 805 11.72 -30.34 2.71
C GLY A 805 11.46 -30.86 1.32
N THR A 806 12.55 -31.32 0.69
CA THR A 806 12.55 -32.45 -0.26
C THR A 806 11.52 -33.53 0.10
N THR A 807 10.62 -33.86 -0.83
CA THR A 807 10.10 -35.23 -0.97
C THR A 807 9.84 -35.57 -2.44
N ASN A 808 10.73 -36.42 -2.97
CA ASN A 808 10.46 -37.63 -3.74
C ASN A 808 9.42 -37.59 -4.87
N GLY A 809 9.87 -37.97 -6.08
CA GLY A 809 8.97 -38.43 -7.13
C GLY A 809 8.11 -39.62 -6.66
N GLY A 810 6.85 -39.65 -7.11
CA GLY A 810 5.99 -40.81 -6.91
C GLY A 810 4.53 -40.56 -7.30
N GLY A 811 4.17 -40.90 -8.56
CA GLY A 811 2.82 -41.34 -9.00
C GLY A 811 1.65 -40.35 -8.92
N LYS A 812 0.79 -40.34 -9.96
CA LYS A 812 -0.51 -39.66 -9.91
C LYS A 812 -1.34 -40.22 -8.73
N PRO A 813 -1.97 -39.39 -7.89
CA PRO A 813 -2.74 -39.85 -6.73
C PRO A 813 -3.95 -40.70 -7.16
N GLY A 814 -4.18 -41.82 -6.49
CA GLY A 814 -5.29 -42.74 -6.80
C GLY A 814 -6.64 -42.25 -6.26
N LEU A 815 -7.76 -42.71 -6.84
CA LEU A 815 -9.12 -42.31 -6.44
C LEU A 815 -9.40 -42.43 -4.92
N PRO A 816 -8.97 -43.48 -4.20
CA PRO A 816 -9.16 -43.56 -2.74
C PRO A 816 -8.39 -42.48 -1.96
N GLN A 817 -7.23 -42.03 -2.47
CA GLN A 817 -6.45 -40.94 -1.86
C GLN A 817 -7.11 -39.58 -2.13
N ILE A 818 -7.70 -39.40 -3.32
CA ILE A 818 -8.43 -38.18 -3.68
C ILE A 818 -9.68 -38.06 -2.81
N LEU A 819 -10.50 -39.12 -2.72
CA LEU A 819 -11.74 -39.10 -1.94
C LEU A 819 -11.52 -38.89 -0.43
N GLY A 820 -10.41 -39.40 0.11
CA GLY A 820 -10.05 -39.22 1.53
C GLY A 820 -9.32 -37.91 1.86
N HIS A 821 -9.05 -37.04 0.89
CA HIS A 821 -8.38 -35.76 1.12
C HIS A 821 -9.31 -34.78 1.84
N THR A 822 -8.80 -34.05 2.82
CA THR A 822 -9.59 -33.08 3.61
C THR A 822 -9.42 -31.67 3.06
N MET A 823 -10.54 -30.97 2.83
CA MET A 823 -10.54 -29.60 2.30
C MET A 823 -11.68 -28.76 2.90
N ASN A 824 -11.63 -27.46 2.63
CA ASN A 824 -12.70 -26.54 2.94
C ASN A 824 -13.45 -26.21 1.63
N PHE A 825 -14.78 -26.17 1.67
CA PHE A 825 -15.60 -25.81 0.52
C PHE A 825 -16.84 -25.04 0.96
N ALA A 826 -17.02 -23.84 0.40
CA ALA A 826 -18.09 -22.94 0.82
C ALA A 826 -18.60 -22.07 -0.32
N PHE A 827 -19.92 -21.87 -0.36
CA PHE A 827 -20.57 -20.89 -1.24
C PHE A 827 -21.95 -20.52 -0.67
N PRO A 828 -22.40 -19.26 -0.87
CA PRO A 828 -23.68 -18.80 -0.33
C PRO A 828 -24.89 -19.39 -1.08
N GLN A 829 -24.88 -19.37 -2.42
CA GLN A 829 -25.93 -19.95 -3.25
C GLN A 829 -25.43 -20.22 -4.67
N GLN A 830 -25.63 -21.43 -5.19
CA GLN A 830 -25.27 -21.82 -6.56
C GLN A 830 -26.23 -22.90 -7.11
N SER A 831 -26.27 -23.12 -8.42
CA SER A 831 -26.94 -24.30 -8.99
C SER A 831 -26.09 -25.55 -8.76
N LEU A 832 -26.72 -26.74 -8.79
CA LEU A 832 -26.01 -28.02 -8.70
C LEU A 832 -24.89 -28.13 -9.76
N GLU A 833 -25.14 -27.69 -10.99
CA GLU A 833 -24.14 -27.70 -12.06
C GLU A 833 -22.89 -26.89 -11.74
N PHE A 834 -23.06 -25.65 -11.28
CA PHE A 834 -21.92 -24.80 -10.91
C PHE A 834 -21.23 -25.28 -9.64
N ALA A 835 -21.99 -25.73 -8.64
CA ALA A 835 -21.41 -26.25 -7.39
C ALA A 835 -20.51 -27.47 -7.62
N ILE A 836 -20.88 -28.36 -8.56
CA ILE A 836 -20.10 -29.56 -8.87
C ILE A 836 -18.88 -29.26 -9.74
N ARG A 837 -19.00 -28.31 -10.67
CA ARG A 837 -17.86 -27.84 -11.47
C ARG A 837 -16.82 -27.16 -10.58
N ASP A 838 -17.24 -26.22 -9.75
CA ASP A 838 -16.37 -25.48 -8.85
C ASP A 838 -15.74 -26.41 -7.80
N PHE A 839 -16.49 -27.43 -7.34
CA PHE A 839 -15.96 -28.50 -6.48
C PHE A 839 -14.87 -29.32 -7.18
N GLY A 840 -15.11 -29.79 -8.41
CA GLY A 840 -14.11 -30.55 -9.17
C GLY A 840 -12.83 -29.75 -9.42
N GLN A 841 -12.95 -28.45 -9.69
CA GLN A 841 -11.81 -27.55 -9.81
C GLN A 841 -11.05 -27.41 -8.48
N ALA A 842 -11.76 -27.16 -7.39
CA ALA A 842 -11.14 -27.01 -6.06
C ALA A 842 -10.38 -28.27 -5.61
N VAL A 843 -10.85 -29.47 -5.99
CA VAL A 843 -10.14 -30.74 -5.73
C VAL A 843 -8.84 -30.83 -6.55
N ASN A 844 -8.86 -30.42 -7.83
CA ASN A 844 -7.66 -30.44 -8.69
C ASN A 844 -6.63 -29.38 -8.28
N GLU A 845 -7.07 -28.25 -7.73
CA GLU A 845 -6.20 -27.22 -7.14
C GLU A 845 -5.56 -27.71 -5.84
N ALA A 846 -6.32 -28.41 -4.99
CA ALA A 846 -5.83 -28.99 -3.74
C ALA A 846 -4.88 -30.18 -3.96
N LEU A 847 -5.08 -30.95 -5.05
CA LEU A 847 -4.27 -32.12 -5.42
C LEU A 847 -3.77 -32.00 -6.87
N PRO A 848 -2.63 -31.31 -7.09
CA PRO A 848 -2.07 -31.14 -8.43
C PRO A 848 -1.74 -32.49 -9.09
N GLY A 849 -2.31 -32.74 -10.28
CA GLY A 849 -2.08 -33.97 -11.06
C GLY A 849 -3.10 -35.10 -10.83
N ALA A 850 -4.17 -34.85 -10.06
CA ALA A 850 -5.25 -35.81 -9.81
C ALA A 850 -6.15 -36.10 -11.04
N ASP A 851 -6.31 -35.14 -11.96
CA ASP A 851 -7.23 -35.22 -13.12
C ASP A 851 -8.64 -35.69 -12.70
N PHE A 852 -9.14 -35.11 -11.62
CA PHE A 852 -10.43 -35.44 -11.01
C PHE A 852 -11.57 -34.78 -11.77
N LYS A 853 -12.52 -35.58 -12.25
CA LYS A 853 -13.68 -35.10 -13.03
C LYS A 853 -14.98 -35.59 -12.42
N VAL A 854 -15.98 -34.70 -12.36
CA VAL A 854 -17.33 -35.04 -11.91
C VAL A 854 -18.31 -34.60 -12.99
N GLU A 855 -19.09 -35.55 -13.52
CA GLU A 855 -20.05 -35.31 -14.61
C GLU A 855 -21.49 -35.53 -14.14
N ILE A 856 -22.41 -34.65 -14.56
CA ILE A 856 -23.83 -34.78 -14.25
C ILE A 856 -24.56 -35.45 -15.42
N VAL A 857 -25.13 -36.63 -15.18
CA VAL A 857 -25.87 -37.38 -16.20
C VAL A 857 -27.28 -36.81 -16.36
N GLY A 858 -27.41 -35.81 -17.25
CA GLY A 858 -28.63 -34.99 -17.36
C GLY A 858 -29.88 -35.75 -17.77
N ARG A 859 -29.71 -36.80 -18.58
CA ARG A 859 -30.81 -37.67 -19.00
C ARG A 859 -31.44 -38.38 -17.80
N ASP A 860 -30.63 -38.86 -16.86
CA ASP A 860 -31.08 -39.56 -15.66
C ASP A 860 -31.84 -38.61 -14.72
N LEU A 861 -31.32 -37.39 -14.58
CA LEU A 861 -31.97 -36.33 -13.81
C LEU A 861 -33.33 -35.95 -14.42
N GLN A 862 -33.40 -35.80 -15.74
CA GLN A 862 -34.62 -35.44 -16.46
C GLN A 862 -35.71 -36.53 -16.31
N LEU A 863 -35.34 -37.80 -16.42
CA LEU A 863 -36.26 -38.93 -16.22
C LEU A 863 -36.81 -39.01 -14.78
N ALA A 864 -36.03 -38.56 -13.79
CA ALA A 864 -36.47 -38.46 -12.39
C ALA A 864 -37.22 -37.16 -12.06
N GLY A 865 -37.40 -36.26 -13.02
CA GLY A 865 -38.05 -34.95 -12.84
C GLY A 865 -37.19 -33.93 -12.10
N ILE A 866 -35.86 -34.08 -12.14
CA ILE A 866 -34.88 -33.23 -11.44
C ILE A 866 -34.20 -32.31 -12.45
N THR A 867 -34.06 -31.03 -12.12
CA THR A 867 -33.41 -30.05 -12.99
C THR A 867 -31.95 -29.83 -12.59
N ARG A 868 -31.06 -29.63 -13.56
CA ARG A 868 -29.64 -29.28 -13.32
C ARG A 868 -29.47 -27.91 -12.63
N ASN A 869 -30.47 -27.04 -12.75
CA ASN A 869 -30.51 -25.69 -12.17
C ASN A 869 -30.99 -25.65 -10.71
N GLN A 870 -31.11 -26.81 -10.05
CA GLN A 870 -31.51 -26.89 -8.64
C GLN A 870 -30.59 -26.04 -7.76
N GLN A 871 -31.18 -25.15 -6.97
CA GLN A 871 -30.43 -24.20 -6.13
C GLN A 871 -29.99 -24.84 -4.82
N ILE A 872 -28.68 -24.81 -4.56
CA ILE A 872 -28.04 -25.19 -3.30
C ILE A 872 -27.68 -23.90 -2.56
N ARG A 873 -27.91 -23.86 -1.24
CA ARG A 873 -27.68 -22.67 -0.39
C ARG A 873 -26.91 -23.00 0.87
N ASP A 874 -26.26 -21.98 1.40
CA ASP A 874 -25.62 -21.94 2.72
C ASP A 874 -24.61 -23.08 2.95
N VAL A 875 -23.78 -23.36 1.94
CA VAL A 875 -22.73 -24.39 2.04
C VAL A 875 -21.50 -23.77 2.69
N SER A 876 -21.10 -24.33 3.83
CA SER A 876 -19.90 -23.97 4.56
C SER A 876 -19.35 -25.21 5.23
N LEU A 877 -18.53 -25.96 4.50
CA LEU A 877 -17.95 -27.23 4.94
C LEU A 877 -16.47 -27.01 5.24
N THR A 878 -16.08 -27.25 6.48
CA THR A 878 -14.70 -27.05 6.97
C THR A 878 -14.10 -28.36 7.43
N GLN A 879 -12.87 -28.65 6.99
CA GLN A 879 -12.13 -29.88 7.32
C GLN A 879 -12.91 -31.16 7.02
N LYS A 880 -13.61 -31.18 5.87
CA LYS A 880 -14.40 -32.32 5.40
C LYS A 880 -13.67 -33.04 4.29
N THR A 881 -13.85 -34.36 4.19
CA THR A 881 -13.25 -35.14 3.09
C THR A 881 -13.97 -34.88 1.77
N VAL A 882 -13.29 -35.12 0.64
CA VAL A 882 -13.85 -34.91 -0.71
C VAL A 882 -15.15 -35.69 -0.91
N ASP A 883 -15.23 -36.93 -0.43
CA ASP A 883 -16.47 -37.73 -0.47
C ASP A 883 -17.59 -37.18 0.42
N GLU A 884 -17.27 -36.67 1.62
CA GLU A 884 -18.25 -36.02 2.51
C GLU A 884 -18.82 -34.75 1.87
N ILE A 885 -17.96 -33.92 1.26
CA ILE A 885 -18.38 -32.69 0.59
C ILE A 885 -19.27 -33.01 -0.61
N LEU A 886 -18.86 -33.95 -1.46
CA LEU A 886 -19.65 -34.35 -2.62
C LEU A 886 -21.02 -34.92 -2.21
N THR A 887 -21.05 -35.73 -1.15
CA THR A 887 -22.28 -36.31 -0.60
C THR A 887 -23.22 -35.21 -0.09
N GLU A 888 -22.71 -34.20 0.60
CA GLU A 888 -23.50 -33.08 1.12
C GLU A 888 -24.05 -32.20 -0.01
N LEU A 889 -23.26 -31.95 -1.07
CA LEU A 889 -23.73 -31.19 -2.24
C LEU A 889 -24.88 -31.91 -2.95
N VAL A 890 -24.74 -33.21 -3.17
CA VAL A 890 -25.78 -34.05 -3.78
C VAL A 890 -27.03 -34.13 -2.90
N HIS A 891 -26.85 -34.28 -1.58
CA HIS A 891 -27.94 -34.33 -0.63
C HIS A 891 -28.74 -33.01 -0.59
N ARG A 892 -28.06 -31.86 -0.59
CA ARG A 892 -28.74 -30.55 -0.64
C ARG A 892 -29.41 -30.28 -1.97
N ALA A 893 -28.93 -30.87 -3.06
CA ALA A 893 -29.56 -30.77 -4.37
C ALA A 893 -30.74 -31.72 -4.56
N ASN A 894 -31.02 -32.62 -3.62
CA ASN A 894 -32.16 -33.52 -3.75
C ASN A 894 -33.50 -32.77 -3.64
N PRO A 895 -34.52 -33.14 -4.45
CA PRO A 895 -35.83 -32.49 -4.41
C PRO A 895 -36.56 -32.65 -3.07
N VAL A 896 -36.39 -33.81 -2.43
CA VAL A 896 -36.88 -34.11 -1.08
C VAL A 896 -35.66 -34.26 -0.19
N ARG A 897 -35.57 -33.51 0.91
CA ARG A 897 -34.47 -33.58 1.88
C ARG A 897 -34.95 -34.29 3.15
N THR A 898 -34.34 -35.41 3.47
CA THR A 898 -34.62 -36.23 4.65
C THR A 898 -33.38 -36.21 5.56
N GLU A 899 -33.52 -36.59 6.83
CA GLU A 899 -32.38 -36.54 7.77
C GLU A 899 -31.27 -37.55 7.44
N SER A 900 -31.58 -38.59 6.66
CA SER A 900 -30.59 -39.58 6.24
C SER A 900 -30.40 -39.57 4.73
N VAL A 901 -29.14 -39.46 4.30
CA VAL A 901 -28.76 -39.57 2.89
C VAL A 901 -29.02 -40.98 2.33
N SER A 902 -29.19 -41.98 3.20
CA SER A 902 -29.53 -43.36 2.83
C SER A 902 -31.01 -43.60 2.55
N ASP A 903 -31.87 -42.59 2.75
CA ASP A 903 -33.32 -42.71 2.55
C ASP A 903 -33.65 -42.92 1.06
N PRO A 904 -34.53 -43.89 0.71
CA PRO A 904 -34.99 -44.08 -0.67
C PRO A 904 -35.62 -42.85 -1.33
N GLU A 905 -36.15 -41.90 -0.55
CA GLU A 905 -36.69 -40.64 -1.08
C GLU A 905 -35.60 -39.68 -1.60
N GLN A 906 -34.33 -39.89 -1.22
CA GLN A 906 -33.16 -39.18 -1.76
C GLN A 906 -32.79 -39.73 -3.15
N LYS A 907 -33.35 -39.13 -4.20
CA LYS A 907 -33.21 -39.62 -5.58
C LYS A 907 -31.81 -39.45 -6.17
N LEU A 908 -31.12 -38.34 -5.92
CA LEU A 908 -29.76 -38.05 -6.42
C LEU A 908 -28.69 -38.77 -5.60
N VAL A 909 -27.69 -39.32 -6.30
CA VAL A 909 -26.51 -39.99 -5.76
C VAL A 909 -25.29 -39.72 -6.64
N TRP A 910 -24.09 -39.96 -6.13
CA TRP A 910 -22.86 -40.02 -6.94
C TRP A 910 -22.32 -41.45 -7.00
N VAL A 911 -21.71 -41.82 -8.12
CA VAL A 911 -21.11 -43.17 -8.35
C VAL A 911 -19.79 -43.04 -9.10
N VAL A 912 -18.94 -44.06 -9.00
CA VAL A 912 -17.68 -44.14 -9.76
C VAL A 912 -17.98 -44.67 -11.16
N SER A 913 -17.48 -43.99 -12.20
CA SER A 913 -17.67 -44.46 -13.59
C SER A 913 -16.85 -45.74 -13.84
N PRO A 914 -17.42 -46.79 -14.46
CA PRO A 914 -16.68 -48.01 -14.78
C PRO A 914 -15.67 -47.84 -15.93
N THR A 915 -15.67 -46.70 -16.64
CA THR A 915 -14.75 -46.44 -17.77
C THR A 915 -13.36 -45.96 -17.33
N SER A 916 -13.10 -45.81 -16.02
CA SER A 916 -11.85 -45.23 -15.52
C SER A 916 -10.79 -46.27 -15.15
N VAL A 917 -10.02 -46.76 -16.13
CA VAL A 917 -8.61 -47.19 -15.95
C VAL A 917 -7.88 -46.99 -17.29
N PRO A 918 -6.67 -46.37 -17.37
CA PRO A 918 -5.71 -46.10 -16.28
C PRO A 918 -5.29 -44.62 -16.07
N THR A 919 -5.99 -43.60 -16.58
CA THR A 919 -5.56 -42.20 -16.37
C THR A 919 -6.72 -41.22 -16.26
N GLY A 920 -7.27 -41.05 -15.05
CA GLY A 920 -8.26 -40.03 -14.71
C GLY A 920 -9.53 -40.65 -14.11
N ALA A 921 -9.80 -40.38 -12.84
CA ALA A 921 -10.97 -40.91 -12.16
C ALA A 921 -12.18 -39.99 -12.41
N THR A 922 -13.19 -40.49 -13.11
CA THR A 922 -14.43 -39.76 -13.41
C THR A 922 -15.56 -40.25 -12.50
N LEU A 923 -16.16 -39.35 -11.73
CA LEU A 923 -17.36 -39.60 -10.94
C LEU A 923 -18.59 -39.12 -11.69
N LEU A 924 -19.71 -39.81 -11.51
CA LEU A 924 -20.99 -39.48 -12.13
C LEU A 924 -21.99 -39.09 -11.06
N ILE A 925 -22.72 -38.00 -11.28
CA ILE A 925 -23.92 -37.66 -10.51
C ILE A 925 -25.14 -38.12 -11.30
N THR A 926 -25.88 -39.03 -10.70
CA THR A 926 -27.00 -39.75 -11.33
C THR A 926 -28.11 -39.97 -10.28
N THR A 927 -29.10 -40.81 -10.58
CA THR A 927 -30.23 -41.12 -9.71
C THR A 927 -30.18 -42.56 -9.24
N ARG A 928 -30.75 -42.86 -8.05
CA ARG A 928 -30.81 -44.22 -7.50
C ARG A 928 -31.42 -45.24 -8.48
N THR A 929 -32.43 -44.83 -9.24
CA THR A 929 -33.08 -45.67 -10.26
C THR A 929 -32.13 -45.98 -11.41
N ALA A 930 -31.46 -44.95 -11.95
CA ALA A 930 -30.47 -45.13 -13.02
C ALA A 930 -29.22 -45.91 -12.54
N THR A 931 -28.84 -45.78 -11.27
CA THR A 931 -27.79 -46.61 -10.65
C THR A 931 -28.16 -48.09 -10.63
N GLN A 932 -29.42 -48.44 -10.30
CA GLN A 932 -29.90 -49.83 -10.32
C GLN A 932 -30.03 -50.38 -11.74
N GLU A 933 -30.52 -49.58 -12.68
CA GLU A 933 -30.69 -49.97 -14.09
C GLU A 933 -29.34 -50.18 -14.81
N ASN A 934 -28.35 -49.34 -14.51
CA ASN A 934 -27.02 -49.41 -15.12
C ASN A 934 -26.02 -50.26 -14.31
N GLY A 935 -26.42 -50.81 -13.16
CA GLY A 935 -25.60 -51.68 -12.33
C GLY A 935 -24.38 -51.00 -11.66
N TYR A 936 -24.45 -49.69 -11.39
CA TYR A 936 -23.36 -48.99 -10.69
C TYR A 936 -23.34 -49.35 -9.18
N GLU A 937 -22.16 -49.47 -8.60
CA GLU A 937 -22.03 -49.66 -7.14
C GLU A 937 -22.28 -48.35 -6.39
N LEU A 938 -23.18 -48.38 -5.41
CA LEU A 938 -23.46 -47.24 -4.55
C LEU A 938 -22.36 -47.08 -3.49
N PRO A 939 -21.81 -45.86 -3.30
CA PRO A 939 -20.90 -45.56 -2.20
C PRO A 939 -21.51 -45.87 -0.83
N GLN A 940 -20.68 -46.23 0.15
CA GLN A 940 -21.14 -46.65 1.48
C GLN A 940 -21.98 -45.58 2.20
N GLN A 941 -21.79 -44.28 1.89
CA GLN A 941 -22.56 -43.19 2.50
C GLN A 941 -24.06 -43.25 2.13
N PHE A 942 -24.43 -43.92 1.03
CA PHE A 942 -25.81 -44.03 0.55
C PHE A 942 -26.50 -45.36 0.89
N LEU A 943 -25.79 -46.30 1.54
CA LEU A 943 -26.30 -47.60 1.96
C LEU A 943 -26.89 -47.52 3.37
N ALA A 944 -28.07 -48.11 3.58
CA ALA A 944 -28.69 -48.18 4.90
C ALA A 944 -27.83 -49.04 5.84
N ASN A 945 -27.48 -48.51 7.01
CA ASN A 945 -26.66 -49.20 7.99
C ASN A 945 -27.44 -50.41 8.59
N PRO A 946 -26.98 -51.67 8.46
CA PRO A 946 -27.72 -52.83 8.97
C PRO A 946 -27.80 -52.92 10.51
N ALA A 947 -27.24 -51.95 11.25
CA ALA A 947 -27.10 -51.96 12.71
C ALA A 947 -28.10 -51.09 13.50
N LYS A 948 -29.18 -50.58 12.88
CA LYS A 948 -30.31 -49.99 13.61
C LYS A 948 -31.64 -50.52 13.04
N LYS A 949 -32.02 -51.69 13.53
CA LYS A 949 -33.40 -52.18 13.56
C LYS A 949 -33.82 -52.31 15.01
#